data_AF-A0AAV1I8Y3-F1
#
_entry.id   AF-A0AAV1I8Y3-F1
#
_cell.length_a   1.000
_cell.length_b   1.000
_cell.length_c   1.000
_cell.angle_alpha   90.00
_cell.angle_beta   90.00
_cell.angle_gamma   90.00
#
_symmetry.space_group_name_H-M   'P 1'
#
loop_
_entity.id
_entity.type
_entity.pdbx_description
1 polymer ?
#
loop_
_entity_poly.entity_id
_entity_poly.type
_entity_poly.pdbx_seq_one_letter_code
_entity_poly.pdbx_strand_id
1 'polypeptide(L)'
;MKAITTVSSILFLTLSSADKLWPKPSNQSTSDAILYLDIDSFHFKSIGFDSAILQRAFDRYAEYLFDTDAHVPFSEASGGRVSAAERGIHKLKVYVASNDQSLNLQTDESYALIVSAPTSTLEANSLFGALRGLETFSQLVERIDLPDWDQDSEDDSTAQGTQERANSAKDTSLNLLAPHRRLMQGNAMYHVGSDQPLVISVGSAPPPQQETARSSAFSDSISSSTPGSDSFSDKSYSAGSHDEHGSRDNYEQDLAASEEGADSLGKPSDALDGAVSRTYSSEEKNLSVDEDIADPDAAEDSDSADGGLEKHHKKHKKHKKHKKHKKHHKKRHSMVYTINATAIWDSPRFAHRGLLLDSSRHFLPVSVIKENLDAMASVKMNVLHWHIVDDQSFPYQSNALPRLSERGAFSPNHIYSPGDVAEVVSYARDRGIRVIPEFDTPGHTASWGRGYPELLTDCYDAQERPTGLKGPINPARNETYALLWQLLREAATAFPDSYIHLGGDEVPFDCWQSSPEIRAFMAENGLKSVSELETYFEGRVLGLARQAGRNYIVWQEILDNNVQIEKDTVVHVWKWWAAAGSQAQQQAAGPAVCELSAGCRPETGQYQDAGLSAWGAELAKVTSKGYKALLSSPWYLNLGQYADEAWATYYKVEPLDFNGTPEQSRLVIGGEACMWGEWTDASNVVQETWPRAAAIAERLWSARDVNDVDEARPRFKEHRCRMLARGIAASPGTGPGFCPTDYQD
;
A
#
# COMPACT_ATOMS: atom_id res chain seq x y z
N MET A 1 -32.68 -38.34 -7.94
CA MET A 1 -32.16 -37.97 -9.28
C MET A 1 -32.37 -36.49 -9.61
N LYS A 2 -33.61 -35.95 -9.68
CA LYS A 2 -33.85 -34.55 -10.11
C LYS A 2 -33.12 -33.44 -9.33
N ALA A 3 -32.80 -33.61 -8.05
CA ALA A 3 -32.21 -32.56 -7.22
C ALA A 3 -30.71 -32.26 -7.50
N ILE A 4 -29.95 -33.22 -8.05
CA ILE A 4 -28.52 -33.00 -8.35
C ILE A 4 -28.35 -32.09 -9.58
N THR A 5 -29.30 -32.14 -10.51
CA THR A 5 -29.30 -31.32 -11.72
C THR A 5 -29.41 -29.82 -11.40
N THR A 6 -30.15 -29.43 -10.35
CA THR A 6 -30.44 -28.03 -10.04
C THR A 6 -29.21 -27.26 -9.56
N VAL A 7 -28.42 -27.82 -8.63
CA VAL A 7 -27.17 -27.19 -8.16
C VAL A 7 -26.18 -27.05 -9.33
N SER A 8 -26.09 -28.08 -10.17
CA SER A 8 -25.28 -28.05 -11.40
C SER A 8 -25.83 -27.15 -12.51
N SER A 9 -27.01 -26.52 -12.33
CA SER A 9 -27.65 -25.62 -13.30
C SER A 9 -27.79 -24.17 -12.80
N ILE A 10 -27.39 -23.88 -11.56
CA ILE A 10 -27.25 -22.51 -11.03
C ILE A 10 -25.86 -21.94 -11.39
N LEU A 11 -24.92 -22.79 -11.83
CA LEU A 11 -23.57 -22.43 -12.30
C LEU A 11 -23.60 -21.76 -13.70
N PHE A 12 -24.31 -20.64 -13.80
CA PHE A 12 -24.40 -19.82 -15.01
C PHE A 12 -23.17 -18.91 -15.14
N LEU A 13 -22.17 -19.36 -15.91
CA LEU A 13 -21.11 -18.50 -16.49
C LEU A 13 -20.37 -17.56 -15.51
N THR A 14 -20.23 -17.97 -14.25
CA THR A 14 -19.30 -17.34 -13.31
C THR A 14 -17.86 -17.65 -13.72
N LEU A 15 -17.04 -16.61 -13.92
CA LEU A 15 -15.58 -16.73 -13.92
C LEU A 15 -15.12 -17.49 -12.67
N SER A 16 -14.04 -18.27 -12.79
CA SER A 16 -13.49 -19.01 -11.66
C SER A 16 -13.02 -18.06 -10.56
N SER A 17 -13.04 -18.51 -9.31
CA SER A 17 -12.42 -17.80 -8.18
C SER A 17 -10.96 -17.40 -8.47
N ALA A 18 -10.25 -18.28 -9.16
CA ALA A 18 -8.91 -18.08 -9.67
C ALA A 18 -8.77 -16.92 -10.67
N ASP A 19 -9.79 -16.67 -11.49
CA ASP A 19 -9.75 -15.65 -12.54
C ASP A 19 -10.03 -14.23 -11.99
N LYS A 20 -10.30 -14.10 -10.68
CA LYS A 20 -10.72 -12.87 -10.00
C LYS A 20 -9.62 -12.18 -9.17
N LEU A 21 -8.42 -12.77 -9.13
CA LEU A 21 -7.32 -12.30 -8.27
C LEU A 21 -6.82 -10.90 -8.63
N TRP A 22 -6.43 -10.15 -7.60
CA TRP A 22 -5.84 -8.81 -7.71
C TRP A 22 -4.84 -8.53 -6.55
N PRO A 23 -3.55 -8.28 -6.84
CA PRO A 23 -2.88 -8.45 -8.12
C PRO A 23 -2.91 -9.89 -8.68
N LYS A 24 -2.94 -10.04 -10.01
CA LYS A 24 -2.81 -11.32 -10.74
C LYS A 24 -1.45 -11.97 -10.41
N PRO A 25 -1.40 -13.21 -9.88
CA PRO A 25 -0.14 -13.85 -9.51
C PRO A 25 0.80 -14.10 -10.70
N SER A 26 2.10 -14.20 -10.39
CA SER A 26 3.17 -14.46 -11.37
C SER A 26 3.04 -15.81 -12.08
N ASN A 27 2.59 -16.86 -11.37
CA ASN A 27 2.27 -18.16 -11.95
C ASN A 27 1.09 -18.82 -11.19
N GLN A 28 0.14 -19.37 -11.94
CA GLN A 28 -1.11 -19.91 -11.41
C GLN A 28 -1.61 -21.07 -12.27
N SER A 29 -2.02 -22.16 -11.62
CA SER A 29 -2.69 -23.29 -12.26
C SER A 29 -3.93 -23.65 -11.44
N THR A 30 -5.10 -23.68 -12.08
CA THR A 30 -6.39 -23.96 -11.43
C THR A 30 -7.10 -25.08 -12.15
N SER A 31 -7.85 -25.88 -11.39
CA SER A 31 -8.70 -26.95 -11.92
C SER A 31 -10.19 -26.68 -11.68
N ASP A 32 -11.04 -27.39 -12.42
CA ASP A 32 -12.51 -27.39 -12.25
C ASP A 32 -12.97 -28.05 -10.93
N ALA A 33 -12.04 -28.54 -10.11
CA ALA A 33 -12.35 -29.21 -8.85
C ALA A 33 -12.70 -28.20 -7.75
N ILE A 34 -14.00 -27.93 -7.61
CA ILE A 34 -14.55 -27.16 -6.49
C ILE A 34 -14.41 -27.96 -5.18
N LEU A 35 -13.79 -27.32 -4.20
CA LEU A 35 -13.65 -27.72 -2.81
C LEU A 35 -14.51 -26.81 -1.92
N TYR A 36 -14.74 -27.23 -0.67
CA TYR A 36 -15.56 -26.50 0.30
C TYR A 36 -14.71 -26.06 1.49
N LEU A 37 -14.98 -24.88 2.04
CA LEU A 37 -14.33 -24.38 3.25
C LEU A 37 -15.26 -24.65 4.45
N ASP A 38 -14.83 -25.53 5.36
CA ASP A 38 -15.64 -25.99 6.49
C ASP A 38 -15.42 -25.05 7.69
N ILE A 39 -16.23 -24.00 7.82
CA ILE A 39 -15.98 -22.90 8.77
C ILE A 39 -15.92 -23.40 10.22
N ASP A 40 -16.85 -24.30 10.60
CA ASP A 40 -16.98 -24.85 11.96
C ASP A 40 -15.70 -25.56 12.45
N SER A 41 -14.80 -25.96 11.55
CA SER A 41 -13.56 -26.67 11.86
C SER A 41 -12.29 -26.10 11.22
N PHE A 42 -12.40 -25.14 10.30
CA PHE A 42 -11.27 -24.52 9.63
C PHE A 42 -10.42 -23.72 10.62
N HIS A 43 -9.11 -23.87 10.50
CA HIS A 43 -8.16 -23.06 11.24
C HIS A 43 -6.86 -22.90 10.47
N PHE A 44 -6.26 -21.71 10.59
CA PHE A 44 -4.87 -21.51 10.25
C PHE A 44 -3.98 -22.27 11.25
N LYS A 45 -2.85 -22.78 10.77
CA LYS A 45 -1.80 -23.32 11.63
C LYS A 45 -0.43 -22.94 11.10
N SER A 46 0.34 -22.16 11.88
CA SER A 46 1.76 -21.97 11.59
C SER A 46 2.57 -23.24 11.80
N ILE A 47 3.66 -23.37 11.05
CA ILE A 47 4.65 -24.45 11.11
C ILE A 47 6.05 -23.82 10.98
N GLY A 48 6.96 -24.21 11.86
CA GLY A 48 8.35 -23.75 11.86
C GLY A 48 8.58 -22.54 12.75
N PHE A 49 7.83 -21.45 12.55
CA PHE A 49 7.98 -20.20 13.30
C PHE A 49 6.63 -19.58 13.69
N ASP A 50 6.46 -19.28 14.97
CA ASP A 50 5.30 -18.57 15.51
C ASP A 50 5.65 -17.11 15.78
N SER A 51 4.84 -16.17 15.27
CA SER A 51 4.96 -14.73 15.53
C SER A 51 3.60 -14.13 15.85
N ALA A 52 3.58 -13.15 16.77
CA ALA A 52 2.37 -12.40 17.10
C ALA A 52 1.81 -11.60 15.90
N ILE A 53 2.67 -11.23 14.93
CA ILE A 53 2.24 -10.62 13.66
C ILE A 53 1.44 -11.64 12.83
N LEU A 54 1.94 -12.88 12.74
CA LEU A 54 1.30 -13.95 11.99
C LEU A 54 -0.03 -14.38 12.64
N GLN A 55 -0.09 -14.42 13.97
CA GLN A 55 -1.35 -14.69 14.68
C GLN A 55 -2.39 -13.60 14.40
N ARG A 56 -2.04 -12.30 14.56
CA ARG A 56 -2.96 -11.20 14.22
C ARG A 56 -3.39 -11.19 12.75
N ALA A 57 -2.55 -11.71 11.85
CA ALA A 57 -2.94 -11.94 10.46
C ALA A 57 -3.95 -13.10 10.33
N PHE A 58 -3.76 -14.23 11.02
CA PHE A 58 -4.74 -15.32 11.06
C PHE A 58 -6.10 -14.87 11.61
N ASP A 59 -6.10 -14.09 12.69
CA ASP A 59 -7.31 -13.57 13.33
C ASP A 59 -8.09 -12.67 12.34
N ARG A 60 -7.40 -11.69 11.72
CA ARG A 60 -7.96 -10.80 10.70
C ARG A 60 -8.41 -11.54 9.43
N TYR A 61 -7.68 -12.56 8.99
CA TYR A 61 -8.08 -13.34 7.80
C TYR A 61 -9.21 -14.34 8.09
N ALA A 62 -9.48 -14.70 9.35
CA ALA A 62 -10.71 -15.38 9.72
C ALA A 62 -11.91 -14.43 9.63
N GLU A 63 -11.78 -13.20 10.15
CA GLU A 63 -12.79 -12.14 10.03
C GLU A 63 -13.10 -11.79 8.56
N TYR A 64 -12.08 -11.63 7.71
CA TYR A 64 -12.26 -11.40 6.25
C TYR A 64 -12.88 -12.58 5.48
N LEU A 65 -12.97 -13.77 6.07
CA LEU A 65 -13.51 -14.98 5.44
C LEU A 65 -14.90 -15.36 5.96
N PHE A 66 -15.23 -15.07 7.22
CA PHE A 66 -16.34 -15.73 7.91
C PHE A 66 -17.32 -14.74 8.55
N ASP A 67 -18.52 -14.65 7.96
CA ASP A 67 -19.70 -14.10 8.63
C ASP A 67 -20.21 -15.14 9.63
N THR A 68 -19.98 -14.89 10.91
CA THR A 68 -20.31 -15.82 12.00
C THR A 68 -21.79 -15.82 12.39
N ASP A 69 -22.57 -14.81 11.98
CA ASP A 69 -23.98 -14.67 12.35
C ASP A 69 -24.93 -15.37 11.36
N ALA A 70 -24.46 -15.71 10.16
CA ALA A 70 -25.27 -16.26 9.07
C ALA A 70 -24.97 -17.72 8.66
N HIS A 71 -23.91 -18.37 9.16
CA HIS A 71 -23.49 -19.69 8.66
C HIS A 71 -24.51 -20.83 8.88
N VAL A 72 -24.46 -21.85 8.02
CA VAL A 72 -25.17 -23.14 8.13
C VAL A 72 -24.18 -24.27 7.77
N PRO A 73 -23.98 -25.28 8.65
CA PRO A 73 -22.97 -26.32 8.45
C PRO A 73 -23.11 -27.09 7.13
N PHE A 74 -21.97 -27.42 6.49
CA PHE A 74 -21.96 -28.14 5.21
C PHE A 74 -22.68 -29.50 5.27
N SER A 75 -22.68 -30.17 6.42
CA SER A 75 -23.40 -31.43 6.66
C SER A 75 -24.93 -31.29 6.48
N GLU A 76 -25.49 -30.14 6.88
CA GLU A 76 -26.90 -29.79 6.69
C GLU A 76 -27.14 -29.34 5.24
N ALA A 77 -26.31 -28.41 4.73
CA ALA A 77 -26.44 -27.83 3.39
C ALA A 77 -26.29 -28.87 2.24
N SER A 78 -25.47 -29.90 2.43
CA SER A 78 -25.29 -30.99 1.46
C SER A 78 -26.34 -32.11 1.56
N GLY A 79 -27.28 -32.02 2.50
CA GLY A 79 -28.27 -33.06 2.77
C GLY A 79 -27.67 -34.42 3.12
N GLY A 80 -26.47 -34.44 3.72
CA GLY A 80 -25.74 -35.65 4.10
C GLY A 80 -25.28 -36.55 2.95
N ARG A 81 -25.30 -36.08 1.69
CA ARG A 81 -24.99 -36.91 0.49
C ARG A 81 -23.58 -36.77 -0.07
N VAL A 82 -22.81 -35.79 0.39
CA VAL A 82 -21.38 -35.66 0.13
C VAL A 82 -20.68 -35.70 1.49
N SER A 83 -19.65 -36.53 1.65
CA SER A 83 -18.90 -36.51 2.91
C SER A 83 -18.08 -35.22 2.98
N ALA A 84 -18.22 -34.47 4.08
CA ALA A 84 -17.38 -33.29 4.33
C ALA A 84 -15.89 -33.69 4.30
N ALA A 85 -15.57 -34.87 4.84
CA ALA A 85 -14.23 -35.42 4.96
C ALA A 85 -13.47 -35.63 3.63
N GLU A 86 -14.13 -35.69 2.47
CA GLU A 86 -13.47 -35.93 1.17
C GLU A 86 -13.24 -34.67 0.32
N ARG A 87 -13.89 -33.54 0.65
CA ARG A 87 -13.76 -32.26 -0.11
C ARG A 87 -13.72 -30.99 0.76
N GLY A 88 -13.90 -31.12 2.07
CA GLY A 88 -13.77 -30.03 3.03
C GLY A 88 -12.31 -29.70 3.28
N ILE A 89 -11.95 -28.42 3.18
CA ILE A 89 -10.68 -27.87 3.64
C ILE A 89 -10.89 -27.48 5.10
N HIS A 90 -10.27 -28.23 6.01
CA HIS A 90 -10.37 -28.02 7.46
C HIS A 90 -9.13 -27.29 8.03
N LYS A 91 -8.20 -26.86 7.16
CA LYS A 91 -6.90 -26.30 7.57
C LYS A 91 -6.18 -25.57 6.44
N LEU A 92 -5.56 -24.43 6.76
CA LEU A 92 -4.41 -23.90 6.01
C LEU A 92 -3.16 -24.02 6.90
N LYS A 93 -2.19 -24.83 6.49
CA LYS A 93 -0.86 -24.82 7.11
C LYS A 93 -0.05 -23.69 6.49
N VAL A 94 0.59 -22.88 7.32
CA VAL A 94 1.47 -21.78 6.90
C VAL A 94 2.88 -22.08 7.37
N TYR A 95 3.80 -22.29 6.43
CA TYR A 95 5.20 -22.60 6.68
C TYR A 95 6.01 -21.33 6.42
N VAL A 96 6.78 -20.88 7.42
CA VAL A 96 7.68 -19.74 7.29
C VAL A 96 9.11 -20.22 7.51
N ALA A 97 9.97 -20.07 6.50
CA ALA A 97 11.32 -20.66 6.53
C ALA A 97 12.30 -19.89 7.44
N SER A 98 12.19 -18.57 7.50
CA SER A 98 13.03 -17.70 8.34
C SER A 98 12.25 -17.15 9.54
N ASN A 99 12.92 -17.06 10.69
CA ASN A 99 12.42 -16.31 11.85
C ASN A 99 12.83 -14.82 11.82
N ASP A 100 13.51 -14.36 10.76
CA ASP A 100 13.75 -12.94 10.55
C ASP A 100 12.43 -12.20 10.32
N GLN A 101 12.32 -11.05 10.97
CA GLN A 101 11.19 -10.13 10.89
C GLN A 101 11.66 -8.72 10.49
N SER A 102 12.88 -8.58 9.95
CA SER A 102 13.32 -7.36 9.30
C SER A 102 12.38 -7.01 8.14
N LEU A 103 11.96 -5.74 8.08
CA LEU A 103 11.06 -5.22 7.05
C LEU A 103 11.76 -4.02 6.42
N ASN A 104 12.10 -4.16 5.14
CA ASN A 104 13.02 -3.29 4.41
C ASN A 104 12.89 -3.54 2.90
N LEU A 105 13.65 -2.81 2.08
CA LEU A 105 13.65 -2.94 0.62
C LEU A 105 14.17 -4.30 0.10
N GLN A 106 14.81 -5.11 0.95
CA GLN A 106 15.37 -6.43 0.60
C GLN A 106 14.53 -7.60 1.14
N THR A 107 13.37 -7.32 1.73
CA THR A 107 12.48 -8.33 2.32
C THR A 107 11.91 -9.24 1.24
N ASP A 108 12.08 -10.55 1.40
CA ASP A 108 11.52 -11.54 0.50
C ASP A 108 10.00 -11.67 0.71
N GLU A 109 9.22 -11.19 -0.25
CA GLU A 109 7.76 -11.23 -0.25
C GLU A 109 7.18 -12.40 -1.09
N SER A 110 8.02 -13.35 -1.51
CA SER A 110 7.58 -14.51 -2.30
C SER A 110 6.86 -15.58 -1.49
N TYR A 111 5.96 -16.31 -2.15
CA TYR A 111 5.23 -17.42 -1.56
C TYR A 111 4.77 -18.45 -2.60
N ALA A 112 4.49 -19.67 -2.12
CA ALA A 112 3.79 -20.72 -2.85
C ALA A 112 2.51 -21.10 -2.11
N LEU A 113 1.37 -21.17 -2.80
CA LEU A 113 0.07 -21.51 -2.22
C LEU A 113 -0.55 -22.68 -2.98
N ILE A 114 -0.79 -23.79 -2.27
CA ILE A 114 -1.46 -24.99 -2.79
C ILE A 114 -2.78 -25.17 -2.04
N VAL A 115 -3.89 -25.05 -2.76
CA VAL A 115 -5.24 -25.25 -2.24
C VAL A 115 -5.67 -26.69 -2.50
N SER A 116 -5.86 -27.47 -1.41
CA SER A 116 -6.28 -28.88 -1.52
C SER A 116 -7.06 -29.34 -0.29
N ALA A 117 -7.97 -30.30 -0.46
CA ALA A 117 -8.64 -30.98 0.64
C ALA A 117 -7.85 -32.22 1.09
N PRO A 118 -7.77 -32.54 2.40
CA PRO A 118 -8.41 -31.85 3.52
C PRO A 118 -7.57 -30.71 4.15
N THR A 119 -6.44 -30.32 3.52
CA THR A 119 -5.52 -29.32 4.05
C THR A 119 -4.76 -28.61 2.93
N SER A 120 -4.91 -27.29 2.88
CA SER A 120 -4.11 -26.42 2.02
C SER A 120 -2.76 -26.09 2.67
N THR A 121 -1.77 -25.71 1.86
CA THR A 121 -0.44 -25.29 2.32
C THR A 121 -0.04 -23.96 1.69
N LEU A 122 0.44 -23.04 2.52
CA LEU A 122 1.10 -21.81 2.15
C LEU A 122 2.54 -21.88 2.65
N GLU A 123 3.52 -21.70 1.77
CA GLU A 123 4.95 -21.75 2.08
C GLU A 123 5.59 -20.42 1.67
N ALA A 124 6.39 -19.82 2.54
CA ALA A 124 7.07 -18.55 2.28
C ALA A 124 8.46 -18.47 2.94
N ASN A 125 9.39 -17.76 2.31
CA ASN A 125 10.74 -17.57 2.83
C ASN A 125 10.75 -16.65 4.07
N SER A 126 9.88 -15.64 4.10
CA SER A 126 9.72 -14.70 5.23
C SER A 126 8.27 -14.65 5.74
N LEU A 127 8.11 -14.10 6.94
CA LEU A 127 6.82 -13.71 7.51
C LEU A 127 5.97 -12.88 6.54
N PHE A 128 6.59 -11.97 5.80
CA PHE A 128 5.88 -11.01 4.96
C PHE A 128 5.39 -11.63 3.65
N GLY A 129 6.13 -12.58 3.07
CA GLY A 129 5.64 -13.43 1.98
C GLY A 129 4.40 -14.23 2.39
N ALA A 130 4.37 -14.76 3.62
CA ALA A 130 3.18 -15.41 4.15
C ALA A 130 1.98 -14.45 4.28
N LEU A 131 2.18 -13.17 4.63
CA LEU A 131 1.10 -12.17 4.61
C LEU A 131 0.53 -11.95 3.19
N ARG A 132 1.37 -11.97 2.15
CA ARG A 132 0.91 -11.85 0.75
C ARG A 132 0.14 -13.08 0.28
N GLY A 133 0.57 -14.27 0.70
CA GLY A 133 -0.12 -15.52 0.38
C GLY A 133 -1.44 -15.70 1.13
N LEU A 134 -1.57 -15.18 2.36
CA LEU A 134 -2.84 -15.13 3.08
C LEU A 134 -3.86 -14.22 2.37
N GLU A 135 -3.44 -13.06 1.85
CA GLU A 135 -4.31 -12.21 1.02
C GLU A 135 -4.80 -12.98 -0.20
N THR A 136 -3.90 -13.58 -0.98
CA THR A 136 -4.28 -14.37 -2.17
C THR A 136 -5.19 -15.55 -1.83
N PHE A 137 -4.97 -16.25 -0.72
CA PHE A 137 -5.88 -17.30 -0.25
C PHE A 137 -7.27 -16.73 0.05
N SER A 138 -7.35 -15.57 0.71
CA SER A 138 -8.64 -14.90 1.01
C SER A 138 -9.39 -14.42 -0.24
N GLN A 139 -8.69 -14.22 -1.36
CA GLN A 139 -9.30 -13.83 -2.64
C GLN A 139 -9.90 -15.01 -3.41
N LEU A 140 -9.33 -16.21 -3.26
CA LEU A 140 -9.82 -17.44 -3.88
C LEU A 140 -11.11 -18.00 -3.25
N VAL A 141 -11.49 -17.56 -2.05
CA VAL A 141 -12.73 -18.01 -1.39
C VAL A 141 -13.93 -17.20 -1.89
N GLU A 142 -15.00 -17.91 -2.24
CA GLU A 142 -16.29 -17.36 -2.65
C GLU A 142 -17.39 -17.75 -1.67
N ARG A 143 -18.30 -16.80 -1.36
CA ARG A 143 -19.55 -17.07 -0.64
C ARG A 143 -20.66 -17.38 -1.63
N ILE A 144 -21.32 -18.53 -1.48
CA ILE A 144 -22.50 -18.93 -2.24
C ILE A 144 -23.70 -18.95 -1.29
N ASP A 145 -24.63 -18.03 -1.52
CA ASP A 145 -25.91 -17.99 -0.80
C ASP A 145 -26.86 -19.01 -1.44
N LEU A 146 -27.25 -20.05 -0.68
CA LEU A 146 -28.17 -21.08 -1.15
C LEU A 146 -29.62 -20.58 -1.09
N PRO A 147 -30.48 -20.98 -2.05
CA PRO A 147 -31.91 -20.73 -1.97
C PRO A 147 -32.54 -21.34 -0.70
N ASP A 148 -33.51 -20.65 -0.12
CA ASP A 148 -34.34 -21.17 0.98
C ASP A 148 -35.06 -22.46 0.56
N TRP A 149 -34.75 -23.58 1.23
CA TRP A 149 -35.48 -24.84 1.09
C TRP A 149 -36.56 -24.95 2.18
N ASP A 150 -37.80 -24.58 1.85
CA ASP A 150 -38.96 -24.85 2.71
C ASP A 150 -39.21 -26.37 2.79
N GLN A 151 -38.87 -26.99 3.93
CA GLN A 151 -39.02 -28.44 4.18
C GLN A 151 -40.49 -28.91 4.27
N ASP A 152 -41.45 -27.98 4.38
CA ASP A 152 -42.89 -28.26 4.58
C ASP A 152 -43.61 -28.82 3.33
N SER A 153 -42.89 -29.21 2.27
CA SER A 153 -43.49 -29.56 0.95
C SER A 153 -43.72 -31.05 0.67
N GLU A 154 -43.33 -31.98 1.54
CA GLU A 154 -43.54 -33.43 1.33
C GLU A 154 -44.83 -34.01 1.96
N ASP A 155 -45.62 -33.25 2.74
CA ASP A 155 -46.66 -33.80 3.62
C ASP A 155 -48.11 -33.28 3.38
N ASP A 156 -48.49 -32.97 2.13
CA ASP A 156 -49.91 -32.85 1.73
C ASP A 156 -50.20 -33.28 0.27
N SER A 157 -50.28 -34.59 0.03
CA SER A 157 -50.99 -35.14 -1.15
C SER A 157 -51.37 -36.61 -1.03
N THR A 158 -52.30 -36.96 -0.12
CA THR A 158 -53.00 -38.25 -0.17
C THR A 158 -54.51 -38.11 -0.37
N ALA A 159 -55.03 -38.89 -1.31
CA ALA A 159 -56.44 -39.20 -1.54
C ALA A 159 -57.44 -38.02 -1.77
N GLN A 160 -57.57 -37.57 -3.02
CA GLN A 160 -58.80 -37.79 -3.84
C GLN A 160 -58.72 -37.11 -5.22
N GLY A 161 -59.08 -37.82 -6.30
CA GLY A 161 -59.28 -37.23 -7.64
C GLY A 161 -58.85 -38.12 -8.81
N THR A 162 -59.83 -38.68 -9.52
CA THR A 162 -59.82 -39.14 -10.94
C THR A 162 -58.46 -39.45 -11.58
N GLN A 163 -58.06 -40.71 -11.85
CA GLN A 163 -58.78 -41.75 -12.62
C GLN A 163 -59.15 -41.33 -14.06
N GLU A 164 -58.27 -40.65 -14.79
CA GLU A 164 -58.38 -40.58 -16.26
C GLU A 164 -57.02 -40.42 -16.97
N ARG A 165 -56.97 -40.77 -18.27
CA ARG A 165 -55.80 -40.68 -19.19
C ARG A 165 -54.52 -41.46 -18.79
N ALA A 166 -54.67 -42.77 -18.66
CA ALA A 166 -53.63 -43.70 -19.08
C ALA A 166 -53.99 -44.30 -20.45
N ASN A 167 -53.56 -43.67 -21.56
CA ASN A 167 -53.47 -44.26 -22.90
C ASN A 167 -52.88 -43.25 -23.92
N SER A 168 -52.20 -43.76 -24.95
CA SER A 168 -51.40 -43.01 -25.95
C SER A 168 -50.08 -42.43 -25.37
N ALA A 169 -48.89 -42.67 -25.92
CA ALA A 169 -48.53 -43.53 -27.06
C ALA A 169 -47.22 -44.29 -26.82
N LYS A 170 -47.14 -45.50 -27.36
CA LYS A 170 -45.87 -46.10 -27.81
C LYS A 170 -45.83 -45.92 -29.33
N ASP A 171 -44.89 -45.12 -29.85
CA ASP A 171 -44.03 -45.54 -30.96
C ASP A 171 -43.04 -44.43 -31.37
N THR A 172 -41.75 -44.77 -31.40
CA THR A 172 -40.87 -44.69 -32.59
C THR A 172 -39.42 -44.86 -32.16
N SER A 173 -38.72 -45.79 -32.80
CA SER A 173 -37.28 -46.03 -32.59
C SER A 173 -36.55 -46.00 -33.93
N LEU A 174 -35.87 -44.87 -34.21
CA LEU A 174 -34.84 -44.74 -35.25
C LEU A 174 -33.90 -43.58 -34.87
N ASN A 175 -32.67 -43.45 -35.38
CA ASN A 175 -31.60 -44.39 -35.75
C ASN A 175 -30.43 -43.50 -36.24
N LEU A 176 -29.18 -43.99 -36.26
CA LEU A 176 -28.03 -43.36 -36.97
C LEU A 176 -27.57 -41.99 -36.39
N LEU A 177 -26.32 -41.53 -36.53
CA LEU A 177 -25.11 -42.11 -37.12
C LEU A 177 -23.86 -41.54 -36.41
N ALA A 178 -22.74 -42.26 -36.46
CA ALA A 178 -21.40 -41.75 -36.14
C ALA A 178 -20.45 -42.03 -37.31
N PRO A 179 -19.41 -41.22 -37.54
CA PRO A 179 -18.29 -41.62 -38.40
C PRO A 179 -16.91 -41.63 -37.71
N HIS A 180 -16.37 -42.84 -37.57
CA HIS A 180 -14.96 -43.24 -37.75
C HIS A 180 -13.78 -42.70 -36.90
N ARG A 181 -13.05 -43.68 -36.34
CA ARG A 181 -11.64 -43.61 -35.90
C ARG A 181 -10.64 -43.72 -37.07
N ARG A 182 -9.44 -43.15 -36.88
CA ARG A 182 -8.11 -43.81 -36.97
C ARG A 182 -7.22 -43.19 -35.86
N LEU A 183 -6.40 -43.87 -35.03
CA LEU A 183 -5.39 -44.93 -35.24
C LEU A 183 -4.20 -44.42 -36.09
N MET A 184 -2.91 -44.53 -35.75
CA MET A 184 -2.14 -45.11 -34.61
C MET A 184 -0.69 -44.53 -34.69
N GLN A 185 0.29 -44.64 -33.75
CA GLN A 185 0.47 -45.36 -32.47
C GLN A 185 1.54 -44.63 -31.61
N GLY A 186 1.73 -45.00 -30.32
CA GLY A 186 2.87 -44.53 -29.51
C GLY A 186 2.86 -45.02 -28.06
N ASN A 187 3.41 -46.21 -27.78
CA ASN A 187 3.39 -46.83 -26.44
C ASN A 187 4.66 -46.57 -25.61
N ALA A 188 4.47 -46.28 -24.32
CA ALA A 188 5.34 -46.77 -23.24
C ALA A 188 4.53 -46.93 -21.93
N MET A 189 4.60 -48.10 -21.30
CA MET A 189 4.21 -48.32 -19.90
C MET A 189 5.47 -48.44 -19.05
N TYR A 190 5.41 -48.18 -17.74
CA TYR A 190 6.01 -49.06 -16.73
C TYR A 190 5.36 -48.86 -15.33
N HIS A 191 5.83 -49.59 -14.31
CA HIS A 191 5.07 -49.99 -13.12
C HIS A 191 5.07 -49.02 -11.93
N VAL A 192 4.10 -49.23 -11.03
CA VAL A 192 3.99 -48.67 -9.66
C VAL A 192 4.91 -49.41 -8.69
N GLY A 193 5.49 -48.72 -7.68
CA GLY A 193 6.24 -49.34 -6.58
C GLY A 193 6.56 -48.43 -5.38
N SER A 194 5.89 -48.70 -4.24
CA SER A 194 6.28 -48.51 -2.82
C SER A 194 7.12 -47.30 -2.32
N ASP A 195 6.50 -46.54 -1.42
CA ASP A 195 6.99 -45.98 -0.13
C ASP A 195 8.50 -45.80 0.14
N GLN A 196 8.95 -44.54 0.25
CA GLN A 196 9.69 -43.95 1.39
C GLN A 196 9.86 -42.41 1.15
N PRO A 197 10.09 -41.58 2.18
CA PRO A 197 10.04 -40.11 2.03
C PRO A 197 11.32 -39.54 1.40
N LEU A 198 11.13 -38.65 0.41
CA LEU A 198 12.20 -37.94 -0.28
C LEU A 198 12.46 -36.58 0.39
N VAL A 199 13.62 -36.44 1.05
CA VAL A 199 14.12 -35.13 1.49
C VAL A 199 14.70 -34.42 0.27
N ILE A 200 13.99 -33.42 -0.25
CA ILE A 200 14.45 -32.61 -1.38
C ILE A 200 15.13 -31.36 -0.84
N SER A 201 16.44 -31.25 -1.05
CA SER A 201 17.16 -29.98 -0.86
C SER A 201 16.70 -29.00 -1.94
N VAL A 202 16.17 -27.85 -1.54
CA VAL A 202 15.84 -26.76 -2.48
C VAL A 202 17.14 -26.29 -3.12
N GLY A 203 17.24 -26.37 -4.45
CA GLY A 203 18.43 -25.99 -5.20
C GLY A 203 18.49 -24.49 -5.46
N SER A 204 19.66 -23.88 -5.25
CA SER A 204 19.93 -22.49 -5.63
C SER A 204 19.68 -22.28 -7.13
N ALA A 205 19.17 -21.10 -7.50
CA ALA A 205 18.87 -20.77 -8.89
C ALA A 205 20.11 -20.88 -9.81
N PRO A 206 19.98 -21.43 -11.03
CA PRO A 206 21.09 -21.51 -11.97
C PRO A 206 21.43 -20.12 -12.56
N PRO A 207 22.71 -19.83 -12.85
CA PRO A 207 23.10 -18.60 -13.52
C PRO A 207 22.60 -18.59 -14.99
N PRO A 208 22.39 -17.41 -15.59
CA PRO A 208 21.95 -17.29 -16.98
C PRO A 208 22.99 -17.89 -17.95
N GLN A 209 22.51 -18.60 -18.97
CA GLN A 209 23.38 -19.27 -19.94
C GLN A 209 24.04 -18.25 -20.89
N GLN A 210 25.35 -18.42 -21.11
CA GLN A 210 26.07 -17.69 -22.15
C GLN A 210 25.78 -18.33 -23.52
N GLU A 211 25.31 -17.55 -24.49
CA GLU A 211 25.30 -18.00 -25.89
C GLU A 211 26.73 -18.10 -26.42
N THR A 212 27.21 -19.32 -26.63
CA THR A 212 28.55 -19.56 -27.19
C THR A 212 28.56 -19.30 -28.69
N ALA A 213 29.14 -18.17 -29.11
CA ALA A 213 29.35 -17.86 -30.52
C ALA A 213 30.18 -18.96 -31.22
N ARG A 214 29.65 -19.54 -32.30
CA ARG A 214 30.39 -20.49 -33.13
C ARG A 214 31.34 -19.76 -34.08
N SER A 215 32.64 -20.05 -33.95
CA SER A 215 33.65 -19.63 -34.92
C SER A 215 33.55 -20.40 -36.23
N SER A 216 33.54 -19.69 -37.36
CA SER A 216 33.88 -20.24 -38.67
C SER A 216 34.80 -19.27 -39.40
N ALA A 217 36.11 -19.52 -39.34
CA ALA A 217 37.10 -18.73 -40.08
C ALA A 217 37.23 -19.23 -41.52
N PHE A 218 37.36 -18.32 -42.48
CA PHE A 218 37.93 -18.64 -43.80
C PHE A 218 38.73 -17.45 -44.36
N SER A 219 39.78 -17.81 -45.10
CA SER A 219 40.94 -17.04 -45.58
C SER A 219 40.71 -15.74 -46.36
N ASP A 220 41.64 -14.79 -46.15
CA ASP A 220 42.42 -14.02 -47.15
C ASP A 220 41.77 -13.49 -48.44
N SER A 221 41.92 -12.17 -48.71
CA SER A 221 42.96 -11.70 -49.65
C SER A 221 43.01 -10.17 -49.87
N ILE A 222 44.19 -9.58 -49.61
CA ILE A 222 44.93 -8.56 -50.39
C ILE A 222 44.13 -7.53 -51.24
N SER A 223 44.26 -6.23 -50.92
CA SER A 223 44.88 -5.23 -51.83
C SER A 223 45.12 -3.86 -51.17
N SER A 224 46.03 -3.08 -51.76
CA SER A 224 46.71 -1.92 -51.17
C SER A 224 46.14 -0.55 -51.55
N SER A 225 46.29 0.46 -50.69
CA SER A 225 46.96 1.73 -51.07
C SER A 225 47.29 2.65 -49.87
N THR A 226 48.47 3.28 -49.92
CA THR A 226 49.04 4.29 -49.01
C THR A 226 49.88 5.25 -49.88
N PRO A 227 49.96 6.58 -49.62
CA PRO A 227 50.83 7.12 -48.55
C PRO A 227 50.24 8.38 -47.84
N GLY A 228 50.85 8.99 -46.80
CA GLY A 228 52.06 8.65 -46.03
C GLY A 228 52.64 9.89 -45.28
N SER A 229 53.66 9.67 -44.44
CA SER A 229 54.44 10.67 -43.63
C SER A 229 53.65 11.41 -42.51
N ASP A 230 54.20 11.79 -41.35
CA ASP A 230 55.57 11.81 -40.78
C ASP A 230 55.48 11.44 -39.26
N SER A 231 56.31 10.57 -38.66
CA SER A 231 57.68 10.76 -38.09
C SER A 231 57.75 11.65 -36.81
N PHE A 232 58.52 11.37 -35.73
CA PHE A 232 59.51 10.30 -35.46
C PHE A 232 59.78 10.03 -33.93
N SER A 233 60.23 8.80 -33.60
CA SER A 233 61.07 8.31 -32.45
C SER A 233 60.87 8.76 -30.98
N ASP A 234 60.24 7.90 -30.16
CA ASP A 234 60.88 6.93 -29.22
C ASP A 234 62.29 7.21 -28.61
N LYS A 235 62.43 7.19 -27.26
CA LYS A 235 63.28 6.22 -26.50
C LYS A 235 63.27 6.33 -24.96
N SER A 236 63.62 5.21 -24.32
CA SER A 236 63.69 4.98 -22.86
C SER A 236 65.12 4.88 -22.30
N TYR A 237 65.35 5.31 -21.06
CA TYR A 237 66.42 4.77 -20.20
C TYR A 237 65.97 4.71 -18.72
N SER A 238 66.76 4.07 -17.84
CA SER A 238 66.23 3.41 -16.65
C SER A 238 67.24 3.18 -15.51
N ALA A 239 66.69 2.81 -14.34
CA ALA A 239 67.27 2.03 -13.23
C ALA A 239 68.17 2.69 -12.16
N GLY A 240 67.81 2.42 -10.89
CA GLY A 240 68.72 2.26 -9.74
C GLY A 240 68.69 3.37 -8.66
N SER A 241 68.92 3.10 -7.37
CA SER A 241 68.74 1.88 -6.52
C SER A 241 69.13 2.21 -5.06
N HIS A 242 68.75 1.33 -4.11
CA HIS A 242 69.22 1.26 -2.70
C HIS A 242 68.79 2.40 -1.75
N ASP A 243 68.61 2.23 -0.43
CA ASP A 243 68.40 1.09 0.51
C ASP A 243 67.90 1.75 1.83
N GLU A 244 67.37 1.15 2.90
CA GLU A 244 66.62 -0.06 3.28
C GLU A 244 66.51 0.00 4.84
N HIS A 245 65.96 -1.01 5.54
CA HIS A 245 65.77 -1.12 7.01
C HIS A 245 64.75 -0.14 7.68
N GLY A 246 63.97 -0.54 8.71
CA GLY A 246 63.75 -1.88 9.26
C GLY A 246 63.00 -1.91 10.63
N SER A 247 62.09 -2.90 10.81
CA SER A 247 61.34 -3.27 12.04
C SER A 247 60.32 -2.27 12.62
N ARG A 248 59.18 -2.62 13.26
CA ARG A 248 58.79 -3.69 14.25
C ARG A 248 59.35 -3.43 15.67
N ASP A 249 58.62 -3.58 16.80
CA ASP A 249 57.35 -4.29 17.13
C ASP A 249 56.53 -3.56 18.23
N ASN A 250 55.44 -4.20 18.70
CA ASN A 250 54.47 -3.84 19.75
C ASN A 250 55.03 -3.25 21.07
N TYR A 251 54.17 -2.55 21.82
CA TYR A 251 53.95 -2.84 23.25
C TYR A 251 52.53 -2.47 23.72
N GLU A 252 52.05 -3.13 24.78
CA GLU A 252 50.72 -2.97 25.39
C GLU A 252 50.87 -2.86 26.93
N GLN A 253 49.77 -2.50 27.62
CA GLN A 253 49.54 -2.57 29.08
C GLN A 253 50.12 -1.51 30.05
N ASP A 254 49.20 -1.08 30.92
CA ASP A 254 49.28 -0.79 32.36
C ASP A 254 50.21 0.29 32.94
N LEU A 255 49.59 1.25 33.66
CA LEU A 255 49.47 1.13 35.12
C LEU A 255 48.38 2.07 35.69
N ALA A 256 47.98 1.85 36.94
CA ALA A 256 46.82 2.50 37.57
C ALA A 256 47.07 2.94 39.03
N ALA A 257 46.06 3.62 39.59
CA ALA A 257 45.79 3.86 41.02
C ALA A 257 46.63 4.91 41.80
N SER A 258 45.88 5.81 42.46
CA SER A 258 46.06 6.22 43.85
C SER A 258 44.69 6.71 44.37
N GLU A 259 44.32 6.35 45.60
CA GLU A 259 43.08 6.79 46.27
C GLU A 259 43.38 7.75 47.45
N GLU A 260 42.43 7.86 48.40
CA GLU A 260 42.42 8.69 49.62
C GLU A 260 42.06 10.18 49.42
N GLY A 261 41.12 10.77 50.18
CA GLY A 261 40.33 10.22 51.29
C GLY A 261 39.09 11.05 51.69
N ALA A 262 38.42 10.63 52.76
CA ALA A 262 37.12 11.10 53.27
C ALA A 262 37.22 12.48 54.02
N ASP A 263 36.19 13.07 54.65
CA ASP A 263 35.04 12.48 55.37
C ASP A 263 33.94 13.51 55.77
N SER A 264 32.79 12.99 56.24
CA SER A 264 31.76 13.64 57.10
C SER A 264 30.82 14.68 56.43
N LEU A 265 29.53 14.85 56.79
CA LEU A 265 28.63 14.21 57.79
C LEU A 265 27.16 14.52 57.40
N GLY A 266 26.16 13.67 57.72
CA GLY A 266 24.73 14.06 57.56
C GLY A 266 23.68 12.96 57.30
N LYS A 267 23.45 12.05 58.26
CA LYS A 267 22.33 11.06 58.29
C LYS A 267 21.30 11.47 59.39
N PRO A 268 20.06 10.90 59.50
CA PRO A 268 19.76 9.46 59.48
C PRO A 268 18.43 9.06 58.77
N SER A 269 17.97 7.84 59.05
CA SER A 269 16.87 7.09 58.41
C SER A 269 15.80 6.64 59.44
N ASP A 270 14.94 5.68 59.03
CA ASP A 270 14.08 4.79 59.83
C ASP A 270 12.65 5.31 60.16
N ALA A 271 11.59 4.48 60.33
CA ALA A 271 11.25 3.15 59.79
C ALA A 271 9.77 2.76 60.19
N LEU A 272 9.30 1.62 59.65
CA LEU A 272 8.20 0.72 60.13
C LEU A 272 6.70 0.99 59.82
N ASP A 273 6.09 -0.10 59.32
CA ASP A 273 4.76 -0.72 59.59
C ASP A 273 3.41 0.03 59.48
N GLY A 274 2.39 -0.70 59.00
CA GLY A 274 0.97 -0.33 59.17
C GLY A 274 -0.02 -0.89 58.14
N ALA A 275 -0.23 -2.21 58.05
CA ALA A 275 -1.19 -2.80 57.10
C ALA A 275 -2.65 -2.75 57.60
N VAL A 276 -3.59 -2.25 56.78
CA VAL A 276 -5.04 -2.44 56.95
C VAL A 276 -5.71 -2.70 55.59
N SER A 277 -6.45 -3.81 55.49
CA SER A 277 -7.30 -4.13 54.34
C SER A 277 -8.72 -3.58 54.54
N ARG A 278 -9.39 -3.15 53.46
CA ARG A 278 -10.86 -3.20 53.34
C ARG A 278 -11.36 -3.24 51.91
N THR A 279 -12.54 -3.83 51.76
CA THR A 279 -13.27 -4.12 50.51
C THR A 279 -14.58 -3.29 50.43
N TYR A 280 -15.42 -3.61 49.45
CA TYR A 280 -16.76 -3.04 49.15
C TYR A 280 -16.77 -1.69 48.41
N SER A 281 -17.84 -1.30 47.69
CA SER A 281 -18.82 -2.03 46.84
C SER A 281 -19.78 -1.02 46.20
N SER A 282 -20.42 -1.41 45.07
CA SER A 282 -21.77 -1.02 44.61
C SER A 282 -22.46 0.26 45.16
N GLU A 283 -22.89 1.16 44.27
CA GLU A 283 -24.31 1.23 43.83
C GLU A 283 -24.55 2.31 42.75
N GLU A 284 -25.66 2.18 42.02
CA GLU A 284 -26.16 3.15 41.03
C GLU A 284 -26.95 4.29 41.69
N LYS A 285 -27.08 5.44 40.99
CA LYS A 285 -28.39 6.09 40.78
C LYS A 285 -28.36 7.20 39.72
N ASN A 286 -29.32 7.13 38.80
CA ASN A 286 -29.81 8.28 38.04
C ASN A 286 -30.60 9.22 38.97
N LEU A 287 -30.61 10.52 38.67
CA LEU A 287 -31.81 11.37 38.86
C LEU A 287 -31.70 12.67 38.06
N SER A 288 -32.66 12.87 37.17
CA SER A 288 -32.92 14.10 36.42
C SER A 288 -34.03 14.91 37.10
N VAL A 289 -33.91 16.24 37.12
CA VAL A 289 -35.03 17.16 37.36
C VAL A 289 -34.80 18.42 36.52
N ASP A 290 -35.84 18.87 35.82
CA ASP A 290 -35.91 20.11 35.03
C ASP A 290 -36.23 21.33 35.93
N GLU A 291 -36.05 22.56 35.42
CA GLU A 291 -37.08 23.62 35.54
C GLU A 291 -36.82 24.82 34.59
N ASP A 292 -37.90 25.50 34.21
CA ASP A 292 -37.95 26.50 33.14
C ASP A 292 -37.55 27.93 33.56
N ILE A 293 -37.10 28.74 32.58
CA ILE A 293 -37.38 30.20 32.51
C ILE A 293 -37.75 30.54 31.06
N ALA A 294 -38.71 31.44 30.85
CA ALA A 294 -39.30 31.76 29.55
C ALA A 294 -39.46 33.28 29.31
N ASP A 295 -40.04 33.62 28.15
CA ASP A 295 -40.66 34.92 27.78
C ASP A 295 -39.70 36.05 27.31
N PRO A 296 -40.18 37.07 26.55
CA PRO A 296 -40.54 36.92 25.13
C PRO A 296 -40.07 38.08 24.22
N ASP A 297 -40.37 38.01 22.90
CA ASP A 297 -40.88 39.18 22.14
C ASP A 297 -41.57 38.74 20.81
N ALA A 298 -42.30 39.63 20.12
CA ALA A 298 -43.26 39.25 19.05
C ALA A 298 -43.39 40.24 17.86
N ALA A 299 -43.87 39.76 16.69
CA ALA A 299 -44.69 40.51 15.70
C ALA A 299 -45.23 39.63 14.54
N GLU A 300 -46.55 39.72 14.27
CA GLU A 300 -47.32 39.94 12.99
C GLU A 300 -46.79 39.37 11.63
N ASP A 301 -47.62 38.97 10.63
CA ASP A 301 -49.03 39.27 10.31
C ASP A 301 -49.74 38.19 9.42
N SER A 302 -51.08 38.31 9.25
CA SER A 302 -52.11 37.81 8.28
C SER A 302 -51.83 36.70 7.20
N ASP A 303 -52.81 35.97 6.60
CA ASP A 303 -54.26 36.20 6.38
C ASP A 303 -55.10 34.89 6.11
N SER A 304 -56.45 34.95 6.25
CA SER A 304 -57.58 34.06 5.80
C SER A 304 -57.45 32.50 5.79
N ALA A 305 -58.30 31.66 6.42
CA ALA A 305 -59.78 31.47 6.38
C ALA A 305 -60.33 30.89 5.05
N ASP A 306 -61.26 29.91 4.95
CA ASP A 306 -62.01 28.99 5.85
C ASP A 306 -62.57 27.83 4.95
N GLY A 307 -63.02 26.61 5.34
CA GLY A 307 -63.25 25.92 6.61
C GLY A 307 -64.09 24.63 6.41
N GLY A 308 -64.96 24.27 7.37
CA GLY A 308 -66.01 23.23 7.23
C GLY A 308 -65.87 21.94 8.06
N LEU A 309 -66.94 21.52 8.76
CA LEU A 309 -67.01 20.28 9.56
C LEU A 309 -67.91 19.22 8.91
N GLU A 310 -67.64 17.94 9.15
CA GLU A 310 -68.69 17.05 9.70
C GLU A 310 -68.13 15.89 10.55
N LYS A 311 -68.97 15.31 11.43
CA LYS A 311 -68.58 14.26 12.40
C LYS A 311 -69.53 13.06 12.30
N HIS A 312 -68.99 11.84 12.16
CA HIS A 312 -69.79 10.62 12.29
C HIS A 312 -69.29 9.67 13.40
N HIS A 313 -70.11 9.53 14.45
CA HIS A 313 -69.95 8.52 15.51
C HIS A 313 -70.39 7.12 15.03
N LYS A 314 -69.71 6.06 15.52
CA LYS A 314 -70.37 4.95 16.26
C LYS A 314 -69.41 3.88 16.87
N LYS A 315 -69.40 3.87 18.22
CA LYS A 315 -69.32 2.74 19.18
C LYS A 315 -68.65 1.40 18.77
N HIS A 316 -67.69 0.97 19.59
CA HIS A 316 -67.13 -0.38 19.63
C HIS A 316 -68.17 -1.52 19.73
N LYS A 317 -67.82 -2.69 19.17
CA LYS A 317 -68.10 -4.01 19.76
C LYS A 317 -66.80 -4.80 19.88
N LYS A 318 -66.55 -5.43 21.04
CA LYS A 318 -65.40 -6.32 21.25
C LYS A 318 -65.69 -7.70 20.67
N HIS A 319 -64.79 -8.22 19.83
CA HIS A 319 -64.63 -9.67 19.63
C HIS A 319 -63.20 -10.07 19.99
N LYS A 320 -63.07 -11.04 20.91
CA LYS A 320 -61.79 -11.73 21.13
C LYS A 320 -61.47 -12.57 19.90
N LYS A 321 -60.41 -12.25 19.16
CA LYS A 321 -59.68 -13.25 18.36
C LYS A 321 -58.44 -13.67 19.14
N HIS A 322 -58.17 -14.97 19.18
CA HIS A 322 -56.94 -15.48 19.79
C HIS A 322 -55.73 -14.97 19.02
N LYS A 323 -54.69 -14.48 19.72
CA LYS A 323 -53.35 -14.40 19.16
C LYS A 323 -52.86 -15.84 18.91
N LYS A 324 -52.99 -16.34 17.69
CA LYS A 324 -52.00 -17.31 17.20
C LYS A 324 -50.68 -16.55 17.15
N HIS A 325 -49.75 -16.89 18.03
CA HIS A 325 -48.36 -16.52 17.81
C HIS A 325 -47.90 -17.28 16.57
N LYS A 326 -47.93 -16.61 15.40
CA LYS A 326 -46.96 -16.95 14.36
C LYS A 326 -45.60 -16.68 14.99
N LYS A 327 -44.83 -17.72 15.29
CA LYS A 327 -43.38 -17.57 15.35
C LYS A 327 -42.99 -17.05 13.96
N HIS A 328 -42.47 -15.83 13.88
CA HIS A 328 -41.62 -15.49 12.76
C HIS A 328 -40.35 -16.33 12.96
N HIS A 329 -40.28 -17.47 12.29
CA HIS A 329 -38.99 -18.11 12.07
C HIS A 329 -38.19 -17.11 11.22
N LYS A 330 -37.12 -16.55 11.80
CA LYS A 330 -36.15 -15.75 11.07
C LYS A 330 -35.58 -16.70 10.01
N LYS A 331 -35.86 -16.45 8.72
CA LYS A 331 -35.36 -17.28 7.61
C LYS A 331 -33.82 -17.26 7.71
N ARG A 332 -33.21 -18.43 7.92
CA ARG A 332 -31.76 -18.60 7.88
C ARG A 332 -31.38 -18.84 6.44
N HIS A 333 -30.97 -17.78 5.75
CA HIS A 333 -30.22 -17.92 4.51
C HIS A 333 -29.05 -18.87 4.77
N SER A 334 -28.90 -19.90 3.94
CA SER A 334 -27.89 -20.94 4.15
C SER A 334 -26.68 -20.63 3.27
N MET A 335 -25.54 -20.33 3.88
CA MET A 335 -24.34 -19.89 3.16
C MET A 335 -23.28 -21.00 3.12
N VAL A 336 -22.72 -21.26 1.94
CA VAL A 336 -21.63 -22.21 1.73
C VAL A 336 -20.44 -21.49 1.11
N TYR A 337 -19.24 -21.82 1.59
CA TYR A 337 -18.00 -21.22 1.12
C TYR A 337 -17.25 -22.21 0.23
N THR A 338 -16.87 -21.77 -0.98
CA THR A 338 -16.26 -22.59 -2.02
C THR A 338 -14.94 -22.01 -2.50
N ILE A 339 -14.06 -22.89 -2.95
CA ILE A 339 -12.74 -22.53 -3.49
C ILE A 339 -12.29 -23.60 -4.50
N ASN A 340 -11.65 -23.21 -5.59
CA ASN A 340 -11.10 -24.16 -6.55
C ASN A 340 -9.78 -24.78 -6.04
N ALA A 341 -9.51 -26.03 -6.41
CA ALA A 341 -8.18 -26.60 -6.23
C ALA A 341 -7.19 -25.93 -7.21
N THR A 342 -6.25 -25.18 -6.64
CA THR A 342 -5.38 -24.21 -7.30
C THR A 342 -3.97 -24.28 -6.73
N ALA A 343 -2.95 -24.12 -7.58
CA ALA A 343 -1.56 -23.95 -7.21
C ALA A 343 -1.03 -22.61 -7.74
N ILE A 344 -0.39 -21.82 -6.88
CA ILE A 344 0.16 -20.49 -7.18
C ILE A 344 1.61 -20.43 -6.70
N TRP A 345 2.46 -19.78 -7.50
CA TRP A 345 3.81 -19.34 -7.12
C TRP A 345 3.94 -17.87 -7.51
N ASP A 346 4.30 -17.02 -6.55
CA ASP A 346 4.15 -15.58 -6.72
C ASP A 346 5.18 -14.77 -5.92
N SER A 347 5.52 -13.60 -6.44
CA SER A 347 6.54 -12.69 -5.94
C SER A 347 6.36 -11.32 -6.61
N PRO A 348 6.64 -10.19 -5.93
CA PRO A 348 6.49 -8.88 -6.55
C PRO A 348 7.55 -8.64 -7.64
N ARG A 349 7.12 -8.01 -8.74
CA ARG A 349 8.00 -7.50 -9.79
C ARG A 349 8.92 -6.37 -9.30
N PHE A 350 8.43 -5.51 -8.41
CA PHE A 350 9.19 -4.40 -7.83
C PHE A 350 9.18 -4.42 -6.29
N ALA A 351 10.32 -4.09 -5.69
CA ALA A 351 10.52 -4.17 -4.24
C ALA A 351 9.92 -2.96 -3.49
N HIS A 352 9.70 -1.83 -4.15
CA HIS A 352 9.09 -0.63 -3.56
C HIS A 352 7.74 -0.33 -4.21
N ARG A 353 6.65 -0.42 -3.45
CA ARG A 353 5.28 -0.31 -3.96
C ARG A 353 4.49 0.60 -3.03
N GLY A 354 4.60 1.91 -3.28
CA GLY A 354 4.21 2.95 -2.33
C GLY A 354 2.85 3.58 -2.57
N LEU A 355 2.31 4.13 -1.49
CA LEU A 355 1.27 5.16 -1.49
C LEU A 355 1.80 6.34 -0.68
N LEU A 356 1.88 7.52 -1.31
CA LEU A 356 2.08 8.79 -0.61
C LEU A 356 0.73 9.29 -0.11
N LEU A 357 0.65 9.55 1.20
CA LEU A 357 -0.44 10.30 1.83
C LEU A 357 0.13 11.60 2.41
N ASP A 358 -0.30 12.72 1.83
CA ASP A 358 -0.18 14.04 2.43
C ASP A 358 -1.18 14.16 3.57
N SER A 359 -0.68 14.61 4.71
CA SER A 359 -1.48 14.84 5.92
C SER A 359 -1.16 16.17 6.60
N SER A 360 -0.54 17.09 5.85
CA SER A 360 -0.18 18.44 6.23
C SER A 360 -1.12 19.48 5.62
N ARG A 361 -1.47 19.34 4.33
CA ARG A 361 -2.39 20.25 3.65
C ARG A 361 -3.80 20.14 4.25
N HIS A 362 -4.22 18.92 4.62
CA HIS A 362 -5.30 18.65 5.57
C HIS A 362 -4.88 17.53 6.53
N PHE A 363 -5.33 17.61 7.79
CA PHE A 363 -5.03 16.58 8.80
C PHE A 363 -5.84 15.30 8.56
N LEU A 364 -5.19 14.14 8.63
CA LEU A 364 -5.83 12.82 8.45
C LEU A 364 -5.90 12.06 9.79
N PRO A 365 -7.09 11.79 10.33
CA PRO A 365 -7.22 10.98 11.56
C PRO A 365 -6.55 9.61 11.41
N VAL A 366 -5.96 9.11 12.50
CA VAL A 366 -5.24 7.82 12.54
C VAL A 366 -6.10 6.66 12.01
N SER A 367 -7.42 6.70 12.20
CA SER A 367 -8.36 5.71 11.63
C SER A 367 -8.37 5.70 10.09
N VAL A 368 -8.27 6.86 9.44
CA VAL A 368 -8.24 7.00 7.97
C VAL A 368 -6.90 6.54 7.41
N ILE A 369 -5.80 6.80 8.13
CA ILE A 369 -4.47 6.26 7.80
C ILE A 369 -4.50 4.72 7.90
N LYS A 370 -5.13 4.16 8.94
CA LYS A 370 -5.32 2.71 9.11
C LYS A 370 -6.19 2.08 8.01
N GLU A 371 -7.30 2.71 7.61
CA GLU A 371 -8.14 2.23 6.51
C GLU A 371 -7.37 2.15 5.19
N ASN A 372 -6.54 3.16 4.91
CA ASN A 372 -5.62 3.13 3.77
C ASN A 372 -4.56 2.02 3.89
N LEU A 373 -4.00 1.76 5.09
CA LEU A 373 -3.08 0.64 5.31
C LEU A 373 -3.74 -0.74 5.09
N ASP A 374 -5.03 -0.91 5.43
CA ASP A 374 -5.78 -2.13 5.10
C ASP A 374 -6.05 -2.27 3.60
N ALA A 375 -6.41 -1.17 2.92
CA ALA A 375 -6.55 -1.15 1.47
C ALA A 375 -5.23 -1.49 0.75
N MET A 376 -4.12 -0.86 1.15
CA MET A 376 -2.76 -1.17 0.68
C MET A 376 -2.40 -2.65 0.87
N ALA A 377 -2.72 -3.22 2.03
CA ALA A 377 -2.46 -4.62 2.31
C ALA A 377 -3.23 -5.56 1.35
N SER A 378 -4.50 -5.24 1.07
CA SER A 378 -5.34 -6.02 0.16
C SER A 378 -4.83 -6.04 -1.29
N VAL A 379 -4.13 -4.98 -1.72
CA VAL A 379 -3.50 -4.88 -3.06
C VAL A 379 -2.01 -5.22 -3.06
N LYS A 380 -1.45 -5.68 -1.93
CA LYS A 380 -0.02 -6.02 -1.77
C LYS A 380 0.96 -4.83 -1.96
N MET A 381 0.52 -3.58 -1.72
CA MET A 381 1.43 -2.44 -1.52
C MET A 381 2.24 -2.64 -0.22
N ASN A 382 3.44 -2.04 -0.13
CA ASN A 382 4.39 -2.31 0.96
C ASN A 382 5.11 -1.08 1.52
N VAL A 383 4.81 0.14 1.04
CA VAL A 383 5.35 1.39 1.59
C VAL A 383 4.21 2.40 1.78
N LEU A 384 4.02 2.88 3.01
CA LEU A 384 3.36 4.15 3.27
C LEU A 384 4.45 5.21 3.27
N HIS A 385 4.40 6.09 2.28
CA HIS A 385 5.17 7.32 2.27
C HIS A 385 4.31 8.38 2.95
N TRP A 386 4.70 8.76 4.18
CA TRP A 386 3.91 9.65 5.01
C TRP A 386 4.45 11.07 4.91
N HIS A 387 3.85 11.85 4.01
CA HIS A 387 4.10 13.27 3.90
C HIS A 387 3.37 13.98 5.07
N ILE A 388 4.14 14.20 6.15
CA ILE A 388 3.60 14.48 7.49
C ILE A 388 3.69 15.95 7.89
N VAL A 389 4.43 16.79 7.16
CA VAL A 389 4.60 18.25 7.39
C VAL A 389 4.86 18.99 6.08
N ASP A 390 4.37 20.23 5.94
CA ASP A 390 4.51 21.10 4.74
C ASP A 390 4.34 22.59 5.15
N ASP A 391 4.12 23.51 4.22
CA ASP A 391 3.82 24.93 4.46
C ASP A 391 2.56 25.16 5.30
N GLN A 392 1.49 24.38 5.06
CA GLN A 392 0.16 24.65 5.64
C GLN A 392 0.05 24.17 7.10
N SER A 393 0.65 23.03 7.49
CA SER A 393 0.72 22.64 8.90
C SER A 393 1.91 21.75 9.30
N PHE A 394 2.15 21.69 10.62
CA PHE A 394 3.14 20.80 11.26
C PHE A 394 2.44 19.94 12.33
N PRO A 395 1.74 18.85 11.96
CA PRO A 395 1.03 18.00 12.92
C PRO A 395 1.95 17.03 13.69
N TYR A 396 3.16 16.72 13.21
CA TYR A 396 4.09 15.82 13.92
C TYR A 396 4.52 16.38 15.28
N GLN A 397 4.19 15.69 16.38
CA GLN A 397 4.59 16.12 17.73
C GLN A 397 6.03 15.66 18.06
N SER A 398 7.00 16.54 17.80
CA SER A 398 8.38 16.34 18.25
C SER A 398 8.52 16.56 19.76
N ASN A 399 9.25 15.67 20.47
CA ASN A 399 9.56 15.86 21.89
C ASN A 399 10.77 16.77 22.08
N ALA A 400 11.75 16.71 21.18
CA ALA A 400 12.91 17.59 21.16
C ALA A 400 12.56 19.04 20.75
N LEU A 401 11.58 19.21 19.86
CA LEU A 401 11.20 20.49 19.24
C LEU A 401 9.69 20.77 19.34
N PRO A 402 9.08 20.77 20.55
CA PRO A 402 7.63 20.80 20.72
C PRO A 402 6.97 22.04 20.09
N ARG A 403 7.69 23.18 20.08
CA ARG A 403 7.27 24.44 19.43
C ARG A 403 6.83 24.26 17.97
N LEU A 404 7.34 23.26 17.23
CA LEU A 404 6.92 22.98 15.85
C LEU A 404 5.42 22.64 15.82
N SER A 405 4.99 21.61 16.56
CA SER A 405 3.57 21.23 16.65
C SER A 405 2.70 22.24 17.40
N GLU A 406 3.19 22.81 18.51
CA GLU A 406 2.45 23.79 19.32
C GLU A 406 2.03 25.06 18.56
N ARG A 407 2.68 25.35 17.43
CA ARG A 407 2.50 26.59 16.65
C ARG A 407 2.21 26.36 15.16
N GLY A 408 2.67 25.24 14.61
CA GLY A 408 2.49 24.88 13.20
C GLY A 408 1.30 23.96 12.93
N ALA A 409 0.78 23.21 13.91
CA ALA A 409 -0.42 22.40 13.71
C ALA A 409 -1.68 23.26 13.55
N PHE A 410 -2.66 22.80 12.77
CA PHE A 410 -3.95 23.51 12.58
C PHE A 410 -4.72 23.71 13.89
N SER A 411 -4.60 22.79 14.84
CA SER A 411 -5.13 22.93 16.21
C SER A 411 -4.41 21.94 17.15
N PRO A 412 -4.54 22.10 18.49
CA PRO A 412 -4.06 21.11 19.45
C PRO A 412 -4.66 19.70 19.30
N ASN A 413 -5.74 19.55 18.53
CA ASN A 413 -6.38 18.27 18.22
C ASN A 413 -5.97 17.70 16.85
N HIS A 414 -5.18 18.45 16.07
CA HIS A 414 -4.70 18.08 14.73
C HIS A 414 -3.20 17.81 14.78
N ILE A 415 -2.81 16.89 15.66
CA ILE A 415 -1.43 16.47 15.88
C ILE A 415 -1.31 14.94 15.85
N TYR A 416 -0.14 14.43 15.48
CA TYR A 416 0.25 13.04 15.67
C TYR A 416 1.20 12.98 16.86
N SER A 417 0.72 12.46 17.99
CA SER A 417 1.57 12.22 19.16
C SER A 417 2.58 11.09 18.88
N PRO A 418 3.64 10.95 19.70
CA PRO A 418 4.51 9.77 19.64
C PRO A 418 3.76 8.44 19.78
N GLY A 419 2.58 8.43 20.43
CA GLY A 419 1.69 7.26 20.50
C GLY A 419 1.02 6.95 19.17
N ASP A 420 0.47 7.97 18.50
CA ASP A 420 -0.18 7.83 17.18
C ASP A 420 0.80 7.35 16.11
N VAL A 421 2.01 7.94 16.09
CA VAL A 421 3.09 7.53 15.19
C VAL A 421 3.50 6.08 15.42
N ALA A 422 3.70 5.68 16.68
CA ALA A 422 4.03 4.30 17.03
C ALA A 422 2.90 3.31 16.68
N GLU A 423 1.64 3.73 16.82
CA GLU A 423 0.48 2.92 16.45
C GLU A 423 0.40 2.72 14.93
N VAL A 424 0.51 3.79 14.13
CA VAL A 424 0.55 3.70 12.65
C VAL A 424 1.69 2.80 12.19
N VAL A 425 2.90 2.99 12.73
CA VAL A 425 4.08 2.15 12.43
C VAL A 425 3.83 0.68 12.76
N SER A 426 3.24 0.37 13.92
CA SER A 426 2.91 -1.01 14.29
C SER A 426 1.80 -1.62 13.41
N TYR A 427 0.77 -0.84 13.09
CA TYR A 427 -0.37 -1.27 12.29
C TYR A 427 0.00 -1.56 10.83
N ALA A 428 0.90 -0.75 10.28
CA ALA A 428 1.54 -0.96 8.98
C ALA A 428 2.43 -2.21 9.00
N ARG A 429 3.28 -2.37 10.03
CA ARG A 429 4.17 -3.52 10.19
C ARG A 429 3.41 -4.85 10.29
N ASP A 430 2.24 -4.88 10.92
CA ASP A 430 1.34 -6.04 10.99
C ASP A 430 0.71 -6.45 9.64
N ARG A 431 0.91 -5.60 8.62
CA ARG A 431 0.52 -5.81 7.22
C ARG A 431 1.73 -5.93 6.29
N GLY A 432 2.94 -5.92 6.84
CA GLY A 432 4.18 -5.89 6.04
C GLY A 432 4.32 -4.60 5.23
N ILE A 433 3.82 -3.48 5.75
CA ILE A 433 3.97 -2.15 5.15
C ILE A 433 5.04 -1.39 5.95
N ARG A 434 6.04 -0.88 5.22
CA ARG A 434 7.07 0.05 5.71
C ARG A 434 6.45 1.43 5.86
N VAL A 435 6.87 2.21 6.85
CA VAL A 435 6.48 3.63 6.98
C VAL A 435 7.72 4.48 6.80
N ILE A 436 7.79 5.21 5.69
CA ILE A 436 8.85 6.17 5.38
C ILE A 436 8.26 7.56 5.65
N PRO A 437 8.74 8.29 6.66
CA PRO A 437 8.32 9.67 6.87
C PRO A 437 8.99 10.58 5.83
N GLU A 438 8.30 11.64 5.43
CA GLU A 438 8.89 12.78 4.75
C GLU A 438 8.95 13.98 5.68
N PHE A 439 10.12 14.60 5.76
CA PHE A 439 10.32 15.90 6.40
C PHE A 439 10.96 16.81 5.36
N ASP A 440 10.12 17.34 4.46
CA ASP A 440 10.57 18.15 3.32
C ASP A 440 11.29 19.43 3.77
N THR A 441 12.42 19.69 3.14
CA THR A 441 13.25 20.88 3.28
C THR A 441 14.05 21.09 1.97
N PRO A 442 14.43 22.32 1.60
CA PRO A 442 14.22 23.60 2.28
C PRO A 442 12.93 24.32 1.87
N GLY A 443 12.19 23.82 0.87
CA GLY A 443 10.83 24.27 0.53
C GLY A 443 9.82 24.00 1.65
N HIS A 444 8.52 24.12 1.37
CA HIS A 444 7.42 23.51 2.16
C HIS A 444 7.55 23.57 3.70
N THR A 445 7.94 24.74 4.24
CA THR A 445 8.39 24.90 5.64
C THR A 445 7.78 26.09 6.38
N ALA A 446 6.79 26.79 5.81
CA ALA A 446 6.11 27.93 6.44
C ALA A 446 5.46 27.60 7.79
N SER A 447 4.98 26.36 7.99
CA SER A 447 4.44 25.89 9.27
C SER A 447 5.53 25.75 10.35
N TRP A 448 6.75 25.32 9.97
CA TRP A 448 7.89 25.15 10.86
C TRP A 448 8.32 26.51 11.43
N GLY A 449 8.28 27.54 10.58
CA GLY A 449 8.53 28.94 10.93
C GLY A 449 7.51 29.55 11.91
N ARG A 450 6.37 28.89 12.18
CA ARG A 450 5.46 29.29 13.27
C ARG A 450 6.05 28.95 14.65
N GLY A 451 6.74 27.82 14.74
CA GLY A 451 7.43 27.36 15.93
C GLY A 451 8.77 28.06 16.13
N TYR A 452 9.54 28.19 15.06
CA TYR A 452 10.91 28.74 15.03
C TYR A 452 11.03 29.79 13.91
N PRO A 453 10.52 31.04 14.09
CA PRO A 453 10.62 32.12 13.08
C PRO A 453 12.05 32.46 12.64
N GLU A 454 13.04 32.07 13.46
CA GLU A 454 14.48 32.14 13.20
C GLU A 454 14.99 31.16 12.12
N LEU A 455 14.22 30.11 11.78
CA LEU A 455 14.58 29.08 10.80
C LEU A 455 14.40 29.54 9.35
N LEU A 456 13.38 30.35 9.07
CA LEU A 456 12.99 30.73 7.71
C LEU A 456 13.66 32.03 7.25
N THR A 457 13.98 32.09 5.96
CA THR A 457 14.56 33.27 5.31
C THR A 457 13.57 34.44 5.32
N ASP A 458 14.01 35.61 5.76
CA ASP A 458 13.27 36.87 5.58
C ASP A 458 13.43 37.37 4.14
N CYS A 459 12.31 37.67 3.47
CA CYS A 459 12.34 38.16 2.09
C CYS A 459 12.38 39.69 2.03
N TYR A 460 13.02 40.23 0.98
CA TYR A 460 13.26 41.66 0.80
C TYR A 460 12.77 42.14 -0.57
N ASP A 461 12.44 43.44 -0.67
CA ASP A 461 12.13 44.07 -1.94
C ASP A 461 13.37 44.58 -2.69
N ALA A 462 13.17 45.09 -3.90
CA ALA A 462 14.21 45.68 -4.74
C ALA A 462 14.77 47.04 -4.21
N GLN A 463 14.47 47.40 -2.96
CA GLN A 463 15.08 48.50 -2.22
C GLN A 463 15.77 47.99 -0.92
N GLU A 464 16.00 46.68 -0.81
CA GLU A 464 16.56 45.99 0.36
C GLU A 464 15.76 46.23 1.66
N ARG A 465 14.44 46.42 1.55
CA ARG A 465 13.54 46.51 2.72
C ARG A 465 12.87 45.15 2.96
N PRO A 466 12.77 44.67 4.22
CA PRO A 466 12.02 43.45 4.53
C PRO A 466 10.54 43.58 4.08
N THR A 467 10.02 42.59 3.37
CA THR A 467 8.61 42.58 2.93
C THR A 467 7.64 42.10 4.02
N GLY A 468 8.18 41.47 5.07
CA GLY A 468 7.40 40.74 6.07
C GLY A 468 6.99 39.32 5.64
N LEU A 469 7.34 38.92 4.41
CA LEU A 469 7.19 37.54 3.95
C LEU A 469 8.39 36.69 4.40
N LYS A 470 8.11 35.40 4.63
CA LYS A 470 9.12 34.36 4.82
C LYS A 470 9.17 33.48 3.56
N GLY A 471 10.36 32.96 3.27
CA GLY A 471 10.58 31.96 2.24
C GLY A 471 11.21 30.69 2.82
N PRO A 472 11.96 29.92 2.01
CA PRO A 472 12.59 28.66 2.40
C PRO A 472 13.45 28.75 3.67
N ILE A 473 13.74 27.60 4.27
CA ILE A 473 14.72 27.47 5.35
C ILE A 473 16.01 28.24 5.01
N ASN A 474 16.58 28.94 5.99
CA ASN A 474 17.78 29.75 5.81
C ASN A 474 19.04 28.86 5.93
N PRO A 475 19.79 28.64 4.84
CA PRO A 475 20.94 27.73 4.82
C PRO A 475 22.22 28.34 5.39
N ALA A 476 22.25 29.65 5.64
CA ALA A 476 23.43 30.38 6.12
C ALA A 476 23.66 30.26 7.64
N ARG A 477 22.66 29.77 8.40
CA ARG A 477 22.67 29.73 9.87
C ARG A 477 23.06 28.32 10.37
N ASN A 478 23.88 28.25 11.43
CA ASN A 478 24.27 26.96 12.02
C ASN A 478 23.13 26.35 12.85
N GLU A 479 22.27 27.22 13.38
CA GLU A 479 21.08 26.94 14.17
C GLU A 479 20.08 26.09 13.37
N THR A 480 19.97 26.34 12.06
CA THR A 480 19.21 25.52 11.09
C THR A 480 19.63 24.05 11.17
N TYR A 481 20.92 23.75 11.00
CA TYR A 481 21.42 22.38 11.03
C TYR A 481 21.35 21.76 12.43
N ALA A 482 21.44 22.56 13.49
CA ALA A 482 21.25 22.10 14.87
C ALA A 482 19.78 21.74 15.18
N LEU A 483 18.81 22.40 14.56
CA LEU A 483 17.39 22.05 14.62
C LEU A 483 17.12 20.78 13.81
N LEU A 484 17.54 20.75 12.53
CA LEU A 484 17.35 19.60 11.65
C LEU A 484 18.01 18.32 12.20
N TRP A 485 19.18 18.42 12.83
CA TRP A 485 19.81 17.29 13.52
C TRP A 485 18.94 16.69 14.64
N GLN A 486 18.29 17.56 15.44
CA GLN A 486 17.43 17.09 16.53
C GLN A 486 16.17 16.40 15.98
N LEU A 487 15.56 16.96 14.93
CA LEU A 487 14.40 16.38 14.26
C LEU A 487 14.73 15.05 13.58
N LEU A 488 15.75 15.01 12.72
CA LEU A 488 16.13 13.80 11.97
C LEU A 488 16.56 12.64 12.87
N ARG A 489 17.25 12.93 13.99
CA ARG A 489 17.62 11.92 14.99
C ARG A 489 16.41 11.37 15.75
N GLU A 490 15.42 12.22 16.04
CA GLU A 490 14.17 11.79 16.68
C GLU A 490 13.28 11.00 15.70
N ALA A 491 13.13 11.48 14.46
CA ALA A 491 12.44 10.79 13.38
C ALA A 491 13.06 9.41 13.11
N ALA A 492 14.39 9.30 13.05
CA ALA A 492 15.09 8.02 12.95
C ALA A 492 14.83 7.07 14.14
N THR A 493 14.40 7.58 15.30
CA THR A 493 14.02 6.76 16.46
C THR A 493 12.54 6.36 16.41
N ALA A 494 11.66 7.26 15.96
CA ALA A 494 10.21 7.02 15.85
C ALA A 494 9.85 6.13 14.65
N PHE A 495 10.57 6.28 13.53
CA PHE A 495 10.34 5.54 12.29
C PHE A 495 11.48 4.51 12.08
N PRO A 496 11.18 3.20 12.14
CA PRO A 496 12.17 2.14 12.12
C PRO A 496 12.63 1.71 10.72
N ASP A 497 12.11 2.33 9.65
CA ASP A 497 12.58 2.04 8.29
C ASP A 497 14.03 2.52 8.10
N SER A 498 14.73 1.93 7.13
CA SER A 498 16.11 2.33 6.80
C SER A 498 16.18 3.59 5.94
N TYR A 499 15.04 4.10 5.44
CA TYR A 499 14.92 5.32 4.65
C TYR A 499 14.11 6.42 5.35
N ILE A 500 14.47 7.67 5.04
CA ILE A 500 13.69 8.89 5.28
C ILE A 500 13.57 9.65 3.95
N HIS A 501 12.41 10.23 3.64
CA HIS A 501 12.30 11.18 2.53
C HIS A 501 12.64 12.58 3.06
N LEU A 502 13.50 13.29 2.33
CA LEU A 502 13.96 14.64 2.71
C LEU A 502 13.35 15.74 1.84
N GLY A 503 12.49 15.34 0.89
CA GLY A 503 11.83 16.21 -0.06
C GLY A 503 12.80 16.86 -1.03
N GLY A 504 12.86 18.20 -1.01
CA GLY A 504 13.75 19.01 -1.82
C GLY A 504 13.14 19.50 -3.14
N ASP A 505 11.82 19.47 -3.30
CA ASP A 505 11.10 19.96 -4.47
C ASP A 505 10.72 21.45 -4.42
N GLU A 506 10.36 21.98 -5.59
CA GLU A 506 9.78 23.31 -5.88
C GLU A 506 10.44 24.57 -5.26
N VAL A 507 11.66 24.46 -4.69
CA VAL A 507 12.36 25.48 -3.88
C VAL A 507 12.34 26.90 -4.49
N PRO A 508 11.58 27.86 -3.90
CA PRO A 508 11.45 29.21 -4.45
C PRO A 508 12.65 30.10 -4.12
N PHE A 509 13.66 30.09 -5.01
CA PHE A 509 14.92 30.82 -4.83
C PHE A 509 14.82 32.34 -4.69
N ASP A 510 13.74 32.99 -5.13
CA ASP A 510 13.62 34.46 -5.15
C ASP A 510 13.82 35.09 -3.76
N CYS A 511 13.31 34.44 -2.71
CA CYS A 511 13.50 34.93 -1.34
C CYS A 511 14.98 34.84 -0.90
N TRP A 512 15.68 33.73 -1.21
CA TRP A 512 17.11 33.60 -0.97
C TRP A 512 17.93 34.65 -1.72
N GLN A 513 17.61 34.89 -3.01
CA GLN A 513 18.26 35.95 -3.80
C GLN A 513 18.03 37.33 -3.18
N SER A 514 16.85 37.58 -2.61
CA SER A 514 16.49 38.85 -1.97
C SER A 514 17.20 39.12 -0.64
N SER A 515 17.62 38.08 0.10
CA SER A 515 18.20 38.24 1.44
C SER A 515 19.66 38.76 1.42
N PRO A 516 19.96 39.91 2.07
CA PRO A 516 21.33 40.41 2.20
C PRO A 516 22.25 39.47 3.00
N GLU A 517 21.72 38.78 4.01
CA GLU A 517 22.45 37.78 4.81
C GLU A 517 22.92 36.62 3.93
N ILE A 518 22.04 36.10 3.07
CA ILE A 518 22.36 34.99 2.17
C ILE A 518 23.33 35.45 1.06
N ARG A 519 23.16 36.66 0.50
CA ARG A 519 24.14 37.23 -0.44
C ARG A 519 25.54 37.36 0.19
N ALA A 520 25.63 37.78 1.45
CA ALA A 520 26.90 37.85 2.18
C ALA A 520 27.49 36.45 2.39
N PHE A 521 26.71 35.50 2.92
CA PHE A 521 27.14 34.12 3.13
C PHE A 521 27.62 33.44 1.84
N MET A 522 26.91 33.62 0.72
CA MET A 522 27.32 33.12 -0.59
C MET A 522 28.67 33.71 -1.03
N ALA A 523 28.86 35.04 -0.87
CA ALA A 523 30.12 35.69 -1.21
C ALA A 523 31.29 35.24 -0.33
N GLU A 524 31.07 35.03 0.97
CA GLU A 524 32.08 34.54 1.93
C GLU A 524 32.48 33.08 1.67
N ASN A 525 31.53 32.23 1.27
CA ASN A 525 31.77 30.81 0.97
C ASN A 525 32.11 30.55 -0.51
N GLY A 526 32.14 31.58 -1.36
CA GLY A 526 32.48 31.48 -2.79
C GLY A 526 31.41 30.83 -3.68
N LEU A 527 30.16 30.77 -3.20
CA LEU A 527 29.01 30.18 -3.89
C LEU A 527 28.48 31.16 -4.96
N LYS A 528 28.43 30.71 -6.21
CA LYS A 528 28.17 31.56 -7.39
C LYS A 528 26.69 31.64 -7.78
N SER A 529 25.87 30.71 -7.31
CA SER A 529 24.45 30.62 -7.65
C SER A 529 23.63 30.09 -6.47
N VAL A 530 22.33 30.30 -6.52
CA VAL A 530 21.38 29.73 -5.54
C VAL A 530 21.29 28.21 -5.62
N SER A 531 21.61 27.55 -6.74
CA SER A 531 21.72 26.08 -6.76
C SER A 531 23.06 25.57 -6.22
N GLU A 532 24.14 26.37 -6.23
CA GLU A 532 25.35 26.09 -5.43
C GLU A 532 25.04 26.24 -3.91
N LEU A 533 24.11 27.12 -3.52
CA LEU A 533 23.63 27.27 -2.14
C LEU A 533 22.68 26.15 -1.70
N GLU A 534 21.75 25.75 -2.56
CA GLU A 534 20.93 24.54 -2.40
C GLU A 534 21.83 23.30 -2.26
N THR A 535 22.85 23.16 -3.11
CA THR A 535 23.85 22.09 -3.01
C THR A 535 24.56 22.08 -1.66
N TYR A 536 24.87 23.24 -1.10
CA TYR A 536 25.44 23.37 0.24
C TYR A 536 24.46 22.91 1.33
N PHE A 537 23.19 23.29 1.23
CA PHE A 537 22.14 22.88 2.18
C PHE A 537 21.90 21.37 2.13
N GLU A 538 21.64 20.82 0.94
CA GLU A 538 21.38 19.39 0.74
C GLU A 538 22.55 18.51 1.21
N GLY A 539 23.78 18.83 0.79
CA GLY A 539 24.97 18.10 1.23
C GLY A 539 25.13 18.04 2.76
N ARG A 540 24.55 19.01 3.48
CA ARG A 540 24.50 19.03 4.95
C ARG A 540 23.34 18.20 5.50
N VAL A 541 22.13 18.31 4.95
CA VAL A 541 20.95 17.55 5.41
C VAL A 541 21.12 16.04 5.15
N LEU A 542 21.60 15.65 3.96
CA LEU A 542 21.95 14.27 3.61
C LEU A 542 23.04 13.71 4.55
N GLY A 543 23.99 14.58 4.97
CA GLY A 543 24.99 14.27 5.99
C GLY A 543 24.38 14.00 7.37
N LEU A 544 23.42 14.81 7.81
CA LEU A 544 22.70 14.62 9.07
C LEU A 544 21.83 13.35 9.05
N ALA A 545 21.17 13.04 7.94
CA ALA A 545 20.40 11.80 7.77
C ALA A 545 21.31 10.56 7.88
N ARG A 546 22.47 10.56 7.21
CA ARG A 546 23.48 9.50 7.37
C ARG A 546 24.01 9.43 8.81
N GLN A 547 24.24 10.56 9.47
CA GLN A 547 24.66 10.60 10.89
C GLN A 547 23.59 10.03 11.84
N ALA A 548 22.30 10.15 11.50
CA ALA A 548 21.19 9.51 12.20
C ALA A 548 21.03 8.01 11.86
N GLY A 549 21.90 7.44 11.01
CA GLY A 549 21.84 6.04 10.61
C GLY A 549 20.72 5.73 9.62
N ARG A 550 20.35 6.69 8.76
CA ARG A 550 19.32 6.53 7.73
C ARG A 550 19.90 6.74 6.32
N ASN A 551 19.45 5.90 5.39
CA ASN A 551 19.49 6.20 3.97
C ASN A 551 18.40 7.22 3.66
N TYR A 552 18.42 7.80 2.47
CA TYR A 552 17.52 8.91 2.13
C TYR A 552 17.02 8.86 0.69
N ILE A 553 15.84 9.45 0.52
CA ILE A 553 15.13 9.63 -0.75
C ILE A 553 14.90 11.15 -0.92
N VAL A 554 15.04 11.63 -2.15
CA VAL A 554 14.82 13.04 -2.54
C VAL A 554 14.01 13.11 -3.82
N TRP A 555 13.27 14.20 -4.03
CA TRP A 555 12.63 14.48 -5.33
C TRP A 555 13.65 14.83 -6.42
N GLN A 556 13.22 14.79 -7.68
CA GLN A 556 14.11 14.94 -8.84
C GLN A 556 14.79 16.32 -8.95
N GLU A 557 14.23 17.37 -8.35
CA GLU A 557 14.77 18.73 -8.28
C GLU A 557 16.24 18.76 -7.93
N ILE A 558 16.63 18.01 -6.90
CA ILE A 558 18.00 17.91 -6.43
C ILE A 558 18.93 17.46 -7.58
N LEU A 559 18.46 16.57 -8.46
CA LEU A 559 19.20 16.13 -9.65
C LEU A 559 19.08 17.08 -10.87
N ASP A 560 17.98 17.80 -10.99
CA ASP A 560 17.72 18.82 -12.02
C ASP A 560 18.59 20.07 -11.82
N ASN A 561 18.66 20.56 -10.58
CA ASN A 561 19.42 21.74 -10.15
C ASN A 561 20.94 21.48 -10.06
N ASN A 562 21.35 20.23 -10.38
CA ASN A 562 22.72 19.70 -10.38
C ASN A 562 23.40 19.63 -9.00
N VAL A 563 22.61 19.42 -7.94
CA VAL A 563 23.15 19.12 -6.61
C VAL A 563 24.00 17.85 -6.65
N GLN A 564 25.12 17.88 -5.93
CA GLN A 564 26.03 16.74 -5.83
C GLN A 564 25.60 15.83 -4.67
N ILE A 565 24.88 14.76 -5.02
CA ILE A 565 24.37 13.74 -4.08
C ILE A 565 25.15 12.42 -4.17
N GLU A 566 25.17 11.69 -3.06
CA GLU A 566 25.88 10.41 -2.93
C GLU A 566 25.25 9.27 -3.75
N LYS A 567 26.03 8.25 -4.11
CA LYS A 567 25.58 7.18 -5.03
C LYS A 567 24.58 6.19 -4.45
N ASP A 568 24.34 6.19 -3.14
CA ASP A 568 23.32 5.39 -2.47
C ASP A 568 21.95 6.09 -2.34
N THR A 569 21.87 7.37 -2.72
CA THR A 569 20.62 8.15 -2.81
C THR A 569 19.60 7.47 -3.73
N VAL A 570 18.33 7.51 -3.33
CA VAL A 570 17.19 7.21 -4.21
C VAL A 570 16.60 8.53 -4.70
N VAL A 571 16.39 8.67 -6.00
CA VAL A 571 15.77 9.86 -6.60
C VAL A 571 14.34 9.52 -7.03
N HIS A 572 13.38 10.37 -6.67
CA HIS A 572 11.95 10.17 -6.93
C HIS A 572 11.49 11.05 -8.10
N VAL A 573 11.13 10.40 -9.22
CA VAL A 573 10.76 11.04 -10.49
C VAL A 573 9.24 11.29 -10.53
N TRP A 574 8.87 12.55 -10.45
CA TRP A 574 7.49 13.01 -10.24
C TRP A 574 6.99 13.95 -11.33
N LYS A 575 7.87 14.62 -12.10
CA LYS A 575 7.43 15.58 -13.12
C LYS A 575 6.93 14.83 -14.36
N TRP A 576 5.74 15.21 -14.83
CA TRP A 576 5.12 14.66 -16.04
C TRP A 576 5.44 15.50 -17.29
N TRP A 577 6.14 16.62 -17.13
CA TRP A 577 6.65 17.49 -18.18
C TRP A 577 8.18 17.44 -18.24
N ALA A 578 8.74 17.59 -19.44
CA ALA A 578 10.19 17.64 -19.60
C ALA A 578 10.74 19.02 -19.17
N ALA A 579 11.90 19.05 -18.53
CA ALA A 579 12.65 20.28 -18.22
C ALA A 579 13.22 21.01 -19.47
N ALA A 580 12.78 20.63 -20.67
CA ALA A 580 13.34 21.02 -21.96
C ALA A 580 12.81 22.38 -22.48
N GLY A 581 13.08 23.45 -21.73
CA GLY A 581 13.33 24.75 -22.35
C GLY A 581 12.14 25.67 -22.64
N SER A 582 11.23 25.88 -21.69
CA SER A 582 10.54 27.18 -21.60
C SER A 582 10.18 27.57 -20.17
N GLN A 583 10.45 28.83 -19.79
CA GLN A 583 9.94 29.41 -18.54
C GLN A 583 8.40 29.44 -18.53
N ALA A 584 7.77 29.52 -19.71
CA ALA A 584 6.32 29.46 -19.86
C ALA A 584 5.70 28.13 -19.38
N GLN A 585 6.41 27.01 -19.50
CA GLN A 585 5.96 25.73 -18.94
C GLN A 585 6.23 25.65 -17.43
N GLN A 586 7.36 26.18 -16.94
CA GLN A 586 7.61 26.27 -15.49
C GLN A 586 6.64 27.22 -14.78
N GLN A 587 6.12 28.24 -15.48
CA GLN A 587 5.07 29.15 -14.97
C GLN A 587 3.64 28.63 -15.19
N ALA A 588 3.47 27.47 -15.82
CA ALA A 588 2.19 26.77 -15.98
C ALA A 588 2.13 25.43 -15.20
N ALA A 589 3.28 24.97 -14.69
CA ALA A 589 3.47 23.71 -13.95
C ALA A 589 4.40 23.95 -12.75
N GLY A 590 4.07 24.95 -11.94
CA GLY A 590 4.76 25.20 -10.68
C GLY A 590 4.13 26.37 -9.91
N PRO A 591 4.22 26.35 -8.57
CA PRO A 591 4.27 25.16 -7.72
C PRO A 591 3.00 24.28 -7.88
N ALA A 592 2.61 23.58 -6.81
CA ALA A 592 1.21 23.36 -6.42
C ALA A 592 0.37 24.66 -6.26
N VAL A 593 0.62 25.73 -7.05
CA VAL A 593 -0.16 26.98 -7.12
C VAL A 593 -1.47 26.78 -7.91
N CYS A 594 -2.23 25.79 -7.45
CA CYS A 594 -3.67 25.92 -7.30
C CYS A 594 -4.04 26.81 -6.09
N GLU A 595 -3.06 27.19 -5.25
CA GLU A 595 -3.27 28.18 -4.19
C GLU A 595 -3.88 29.49 -4.73
N LEU A 596 -4.99 29.91 -4.09
CA LEU A 596 -5.62 31.23 -4.19
C LEU A 596 -6.25 31.67 -5.54
N SER A 597 -6.28 30.83 -6.58
CA SER A 597 -6.96 31.18 -7.85
C SER A 597 -7.99 30.12 -8.31
N ALA A 598 -9.26 30.55 -8.42
CA ALA A 598 -10.39 29.69 -8.80
C ALA A 598 -10.45 29.31 -10.30
N GLY A 599 -9.32 29.40 -11.01
CA GLY A 599 -9.20 29.05 -12.43
C GLY A 599 -8.46 27.74 -12.71
N CYS A 600 -7.68 27.22 -11.76
CA CYS A 600 -6.76 26.10 -11.98
C CYS A 600 -7.44 24.71 -11.91
N ARG A 601 -8.60 24.54 -12.56
CA ARG A 601 -9.14 23.20 -12.87
C ARG A 601 -8.72 22.86 -14.31
N PRO A 602 -7.79 21.90 -14.55
CA PRO A 602 -7.32 21.64 -15.90
C PRO A 602 -8.45 21.17 -16.82
N GLU A 603 -8.57 21.77 -18.01
CA GLU A 603 -9.51 21.27 -19.01
C GLU A 603 -9.09 19.87 -19.47
N THR A 604 -10.02 18.93 -19.40
CA THR A 604 -9.77 17.49 -19.62
C THR A 604 -9.35 17.21 -21.06
N GLY A 605 -8.07 16.92 -21.29
CA GLY A 605 -7.59 16.38 -22.57
C GLY A 605 -6.09 16.52 -22.87
N GLN A 606 -5.40 17.55 -22.37
CA GLN A 606 -4.05 17.88 -22.85
C GLN A 606 -2.89 17.04 -22.26
N TYR A 607 -3.14 16.22 -21.24
CA TYR A 607 -2.08 15.52 -20.47
C TYR A 607 -1.59 14.21 -21.11
N GLN A 608 -2.30 13.65 -22.10
CA GLN A 608 -2.12 12.24 -22.49
C GLN A 608 -0.94 12.00 -23.46
N ASP A 609 -0.69 12.89 -24.42
CA ASP A 609 0.32 12.66 -25.47
C ASP A 609 1.77 13.00 -25.05
N ALA A 610 1.98 13.79 -24.00
CA ALA A 610 3.32 14.20 -23.56
C ALA A 610 3.99 13.18 -22.61
N GLY A 611 3.21 12.51 -21.76
CA GLY A 611 3.68 11.89 -20.52
C GLY A 611 4.85 10.90 -20.67
N LEU A 612 4.69 9.89 -21.54
CA LEU A 612 5.71 8.84 -21.77
C LEU A 612 7.09 9.41 -22.12
N SER A 613 7.14 10.52 -22.87
CA SER A 613 8.40 11.13 -23.31
C SER A 613 9.15 11.87 -22.20
N ALA A 614 8.44 12.39 -21.19
CA ALA A 614 9.00 13.23 -20.14
C ALA A 614 9.65 12.40 -19.01
N TRP A 615 8.86 11.58 -18.31
CA TRP A 615 9.37 10.80 -17.18
C TRP A 615 10.32 9.68 -17.64
N GLY A 616 10.14 9.14 -18.85
CA GLY A 616 11.08 8.18 -19.43
C GLY A 616 12.46 8.78 -19.70
N ALA A 617 12.51 10.03 -20.18
CA ALA A 617 13.78 10.75 -20.33
C ALA A 617 14.44 11.04 -18.97
N GLU A 618 13.65 11.32 -17.93
CA GLU A 618 14.20 11.56 -16.59
C GLU A 618 14.67 10.27 -15.91
N LEU A 619 13.96 9.15 -16.01
CA LEU A 619 14.46 7.85 -15.56
C LEU A 619 15.78 7.49 -16.23
N ALA A 620 15.94 7.77 -17.54
CA ALA A 620 17.22 7.61 -18.23
C ALA A 620 18.31 8.53 -17.65
N LYS A 621 18.00 9.79 -17.31
CA LYS A 621 18.95 10.75 -16.69
C LYS A 621 19.34 10.37 -15.25
N VAL A 622 18.40 9.91 -14.42
CA VAL A 622 18.65 9.40 -13.06
C VAL A 622 19.55 8.16 -13.09
N THR A 623 19.13 7.14 -13.85
CA THR A 623 19.79 5.82 -13.85
C THR A 623 21.12 5.83 -14.60
N SER A 624 21.29 6.67 -15.63
CA SER A 624 22.61 6.85 -16.28
C SER A 624 23.65 7.55 -15.40
N LYS A 625 23.22 8.40 -14.45
CA LYS A 625 24.09 8.92 -13.39
C LYS A 625 24.35 7.89 -12.26
N GLY A 626 23.73 6.71 -12.31
CA GLY A 626 23.97 5.58 -11.42
C GLY A 626 23.13 5.56 -10.13
N TYR A 627 22.13 6.43 -10.00
CA TYR A 627 21.25 6.46 -8.83
C TYR A 627 20.09 5.47 -8.95
N LYS A 628 19.56 5.03 -7.80
CA LYS A 628 18.28 4.31 -7.75
C LYS A 628 17.14 5.28 -8.07
N ALA A 629 16.10 4.79 -8.73
CA ALA A 629 14.95 5.59 -9.13
C ALA A 629 13.64 5.01 -8.56
N LEU A 630 12.75 5.91 -8.13
CA LEU A 630 11.32 5.67 -7.93
C LEU A 630 10.52 6.47 -8.97
N LEU A 631 9.39 5.92 -9.42
CA LEU A 631 8.48 6.59 -10.34
C LEU A 631 7.12 6.87 -9.68
N SER A 632 6.68 8.12 -9.70
CA SER A 632 5.32 8.54 -9.32
C SER A 632 4.67 9.49 -10.34
N SER A 633 5.45 10.06 -11.26
CA SER A 633 5.03 11.01 -12.29
C SER A 633 3.69 10.70 -13.00
N PRO A 634 3.46 9.49 -13.56
CA PRO A 634 2.19 9.18 -14.24
C PRO A 634 1.07 8.74 -13.27
N TRP A 635 1.28 8.83 -11.96
CA TRP A 635 0.49 8.19 -10.90
C TRP A 635 0.01 9.16 -9.80
N TYR A 636 -0.05 10.45 -10.13
CA TYR A 636 -0.72 11.48 -9.32
C TYR A 636 -2.23 11.22 -9.30
N LEU A 637 -2.76 10.85 -8.14
CA LEU A 637 -4.17 10.55 -7.92
C LEU A 637 -4.99 11.83 -7.66
N ASN A 638 -4.43 12.81 -6.96
CA ASN A 638 -5.08 14.11 -6.70
C ASN A 638 -5.49 14.84 -8.01
N LEU A 639 -4.67 14.74 -9.07
CA LEU A 639 -4.95 15.35 -10.38
C LEU A 639 -6.04 14.61 -11.20
N GLY A 640 -6.37 13.37 -10.83
CA GLY A 640 -7.14 12.44 -11.68
C GLY A 640 -8.65 12.46 -11.49
N GLN A 641 -9.34 13.57 -11.79
CA GLN A 641 -10.81 13.63 -11.79
C GLN A 641 -11.43 13.73 -13.21
N TYR A 642 -12.61 13.13 -13.39
CA TYR A 642 -13.51 13.20 -14.58
C TYR A 642 -13.01 12.61 -15.91
N ALA A 643 -11.97 11.76 -15.92
CA ALA A 643 -11.69 10.89 -17.06
C ALA A 643 -12.40 9.53 -16.91
N ASP A 644 -13.14 9.10 -17.94
CA ASP A 644 -13.70 7.74 -18.02
C ASP A 644 -12.57 6.71 -17.88
N GLU A 645 -12.77 5.74 -16.98
CA GLU A 645 -11.80 4.69 -16.64
C GLU A 645 -10.37 5.20 -16.31
N ALA A 646 -10.22 6.30 -15.57
CA ALA A 646 -8.91 6.86 -15.19
C ALA A 646 -7.90 5.83 -14.63
N TRP A 647 -8.37 4.79 -13.92
CA TRP A 647 -7.56 3.67 -13.44
C TRP A 647 -6.82 2.92 -14.57
N ALA A 648 -7.43 2.81 -15.75
CA ALA A 648 -6.87 2.13 -16.91
C ALA A 648 -5.67 2.88 -17.50
N THR A 649 -5.63 4.21 -17.36
CA THR A 649 -4.45 5.03 -17.70
C THR A 649 -3.29 4.71 -16.77
N TYR A 650 -3.52 4.71 -15.46
CA TYR A 650 -2.49 4.35 -14.47
C TYR A 650 -1.98 2.91 -14.64
N TYR A 651 -2.88 1.97 -14.95
CA TYR A 651 -2.58 0.56 -15.19
C TYR A 651 -1.72 0.32 -16.44
N LYS A 652 -1.91 1.12 -17.50
CA LYS A 652 -1.18 1.00 -18.78
C LYS A 652 0.27 1.49 -18.73
N VAL A 653 0.66 2.24 -17.70
CA VAL A 653 2.04 2.68 -17.49
C VAL A 653 2.97 1.48 -17.40
N GLU A 654 4.09 1.48 -18.12
CA GLU A 654 5.15 0.48 -17.99
C GLU A 654 6.43 1.15 -17.48
N PRO A 655 6.79 1.02 -16.18
CA PRO A 655 7.89 1.79 -15.57
C PRO A 655 9.28 1.55 -16.16
N LEU A 656 9.49 0.47 -16.92
CA LEU A 656 10.76 0.18 -17.60
C LEU A 656 10.72 0.54 -19.10
N ASP A 657 9.69 1.21 -19.60
CA ASP A 657 9.62 1.68 -20.99
C ASP A 657 10.36 3.03 -21.17
N PHE A 658 11.67 3.01 -20.89
CA PHE A 658 12.55 4.15 -21.07
C PHE A 658 13.83 3.77 -21.83
N ASN A 659 14.51 4.77 -22.40
CA ASN A 659 15.74 4.56 -23.15
C ASN A 659 16.95 4.32 -22.21
N GLY A 660 17.08 3.11 -21.70
CA GLY A 660 18.17 2.68 -20.83
C GLY A 660 18.63 1.24 -21.05
N THR A 661 19.79 0.89 -20.48
CA THR A 661 20.33 -0.47 -20.49
C THR A 661 19.62 -1.37 -19.46
N PRO A 662 19.74 -2.71 -19.53
CA PRO A 662 19.22 -3.60 -18.49
C PRO A 662 19.77 -3.29 -17.09
N GLU A 663 21.01 -2.82 -16.99
CA GLU A 663 21.66 -2.38 -15.75
C GLU A 663 21.02 -1.11 -15.19
N GLN A 664 20.66 -0.16 -16.06
CA GLN A 664 19.90 1.04 -15.71
C GLN A 664 18.46 0.69 -15.31
N SER A 665 17.80 -0.26 -16.00
CA SER A 665 16.48 -0.76 -15.62
C SER A 665 16.46 -1.39 -14.22
N ARG A 666 17.54 -2.05 -13.79
CA ARG A 666 17.66 -2.61 -12.41
C ARG A 666 17.81 -1.54 -11.32
N LEU A 667 18.06 -0.27 -11.68
CA LEU A 667 18.09 0.83 -10.72
C LEU A 667 16.69 1.40 -10.43
N VAL A 668 15.68 1.10 -11.26
CA VAL A 668 14.27 1.41 -10.97
C VAL A 668 13.75 0.38 -9.96
N ILE A 669 13.72 0.75 -8.69
CA ILE A 669 13.36 -0.17 -7.59
C ILE A 669 11.85 -0.35 -7.40
N GLY A 670 11.06 0.48 -8.08
CA GLY A 670 9.60 0.49 -8.06
C GLY A 670 9.05 1.90 -8.21
N GLY A 671 7.97 2.20 -7.49
CA GLY A 671 7.30 3.49 -7.57
C GLY A 671 6.12 3.63 -6.63
N GLU A 672 5.42 4.76 -6.72
CA GLU A 672 4.39 5.16 -5.76
C GLU A 672 3.17 5.78 -6.44
N ALA A 673 1.99 5.57 -5.86
CA ALA A 673 0.79 6.36 -6.13
C ALA A 673 0.80 7.59 -5.22
N CYS A 674 0.58 8.80 -5.73
CA CYS A 674 0.61 10.01 -4.91
C CYS A 674 -0.79 10.58 -4.68
N MET A 675 -1.20 10.68 -3.41
CA MET A 675 -2.39 11.42 -3.00
C MET A 675 -1.99 12.63 -2.14
N TRP A 676 -1.82 13.76 -2.83
CA TRP A 676 -1.61 15.06 -2.18
C TRP A 676 -2.93 15.66 -1.66
N GLY A 677 -2.80 16.49 -0.63
CA GLY A 677 -3.88 16.87 0.28
C GLY A 677 -4.50 18.22 -0.01
N GLU A 678 -4.16 18.93 -1.08
CA GLU A 678 -4.69 20.29 -1.35
C GLU A 678 -6.22 20.29 -1.46
N TRP A 679 -6.78 19.19 -1.95
CA TRP A 679 -8.22 18.97 -2.15
C TRP A 679 -8.72 17.65 -1.55
N THR A 680 -7.92 16.98 -0.72
CA THR A 680 -8.31 15.73 -0.05
C THR A 680 -8.11 15.77 1.46
N ASP A 681 -9.08 15.21 2.18
CA ASP A 681 -9.10 15.12 3.64
C ASP A 681 -9.80 13.82 4.09
N ALA A 682 -10.08 13.70 5.39
CA ALA A 682 -10.77 12.56 5.99
C ALA A 682 -12.15 12.22 5.36
N SER A 683 -12.78 13.14 4.61
CA SER A 683 -14.10 12.93 4.01
C SER A 683 -14.06 12.26 2.63
N ASN A 684 -12.95 12.38 1.89
CA ASN A 684 -12.85 11.92 0.50
C ASN A 684 -11.57 11.14 0.14
N VAL A 685 -10.51 11.15 0.96
CA VAL A 685 -9.20 10.60 0.60
C VAL A 685 -9.24 9.10 0.27
N VAL A 686 -10.11 8.33 0.94
CA VAL A 686 -10.27 6.88 0.65
C VAL A 686 -10.98 6.67 -0.69
N GLN A 687 -12.08 7.40 -0.93
CA GLN A 687 -12.89 7.32 -2.14
C GLN A 687 -12.08 7.76 -3.37
N GLU A 688 -11.23 8.76 -3.22
CA GLU A 688 -10.33 9.22 -4.26
C GLU A 688 -9.17 8.23 -4.50
N THR A 689 -8.56 7.69 -3.43
CA THR A 689 -7.43 6.76 -3.56
C THR A 689 -7.87 5.40 -4.11
N TRP A 690 -9.01 4.88 -3.68
CA TRP A 690 -9.45 3.50 -3.93
C TRP A 690 -10.71 3.45 -4.79
N PRO A 691 -10.76 2.61 -5.84
CA PRO A 691 -9.79 1.59 -6.21
C PRO A 691 -8.63 2.09 -7.09
N ARG A 692 -8.47 3.40 -7.35
CA ARG A 692 -7.51 3.93 -8.34
C ARG A 692 -6.06 3.48 -8.08
N ALA A 693 -5.60 3.47 -6.84
CA ALA A 693 -4.28 2.97 -6.44
C ALA A 693 -4.08 1.45 -6.67
N ALA A 694 -5.16 0.66 -6.73
CA ALA A 694 -5.07 -0.78 -6.99
C ALA A 694 -4.55 -1.08 -8.41
N ALA A 695 -4.80 -0.20 -9.39
CA ALA A 695 -4.23 -0.26 -10.73
C ALA A 695 -2.70 -0.21 -10.73
N ILE A 696 -2.16 0.68 -9.90
CA ILE A 696 -0.72 0.93 -9.73
C ILE A 696 -0.08 -0.24 -8.97
N ALA A 697 -0.76 -0.73 -7.93
CA ALA A 697 -0.35 -1.91 -7.18
C ALA A 697 -0.24 -3.16 -8.07
N GLU A 698 -1.18 -3.41 -8.99
CA GLU A 698 -1.07 -4.54 -9.92
C GLU A 698 0.08 -4.38 -10.92
N ARG A 699 0.31 -3.17 -11.46
CA ARG A 699 1.47 -2.87 -12.33
C ARG A 699 2.81 -3.07 -11.63
N LEU A 700 2.88 -2.77 -10.33
CA LEU A 700 4.11 -2.91 -9.53
C LEU A 700 4.30 -4.32 -8.93
N TRP A 701 3.24 -5.12 -8.82
CA TRP A 701 3.32 -6.52 -8.37
C TRP A 701 3.52 -7.51 -9.53
N SER A 702 2.72 -7.41 -10.58
CA SER A 702 2.54 -8.51 -11.55
C SER A 702 3.57 -8.50 -12.69
N ALA A 703 3.58 -9.58 -13.49
CA ALA A 703 4.42 -9.69 -14.68
C ALA A 703 4.14 -8.58 -15.72
N ARG A 704 5.14 -8.24 -16.54
CA ARG A 704 5.11 -7.09 -17.48
C ARG A 704 3.97 -7.17 -18.51
N ASP A 705 3.63 -8.38 -18.92
CA ASP A 705 2.59 -8.75 -19.88
C ASP A 705 1.17 -8.76 -19.28
N VAL A 706 1.02 -8.67 -17.96
CA VAL A 706 -0.27 -8.38 -17.32
C VAL A 706 -0.59 -6.90 -17.51
N ASN A 707 -1.06 -6.52 -18.70
CA ASN A 707 -1.33 -5.13 -19.08
C ASN A 707 -2.58 -4.90 -19.94
N ASP A 708 -3.31 -5.96 -20.30
CA ASP A 708 -4.61 -5.83 -20.95
C ASP A 708 -5.66 -5.29 -19.96
N VAL A 709 -6.37 -4.24 -20.37
CA VAL A 709 -7.38 -3.53 -19.56
C VAL A 709 -8.73 -4.27 -19.57
N ASP A 710 -9.06 -4.95 -20.65
CA ASP A 710 -10.33 -5.67 -20.79
C ASP A 710 -10.31 -7.00 -20.01
N GLU A 711 -9.15 -7.67 -19.92
CA GLU A 711 -8.89 -8.74 -18.93
C GLU A 711 -8.85 -8.24 -17.47
N ALA A 712 -8.43 -6.99 -17.25
CA ALA A 712 -8.32 -6.42 -15.90
C ALA A 712 -9.65 -5.94 -15.33
N ARG A 713 -10.50 -5.30 -16.15
CA ARG A 713 -11.77 -4.68 -15.72
C ARG A 713 -12.68 -5.58 -14.86
N PRO A 714 -12.94 -6.87 -15.17
CA PRO A 714 -13.78 -7.71 -14.31
C PRO A 714 -13.14 -7.97 -12.94
N ARG A 715 -11.81 -8.15 -12.88
CA ARG A 715 -11.05 -8.41 -11.65
C ARG A 715 -10.97 -7.15 -10.79
N PHE A 716 -10.73 -6.00 -11.40
CA PHE A 716 -10.70 -4.69 -10.76
C PHE A 716 -12.06 -4.35 -10.12
N LYS A 717 -13.17 -4.62 -10.82
CA LYS A 717 -14.53 -4.45 -10.31
C LYS A 717 -14.83 -5.37 -9.11
N GLU A 718 -14.49 -6.66 -9.22
CA GLU A 718 -14.63 -7.64 -8.13
C GLU A 718 -13.80 -7.23 -6.91
N HIS A 719 -12.54 -6.82 -7.10
CA HIS A 719 -11.70 -6.36 -6.00
C HIS A 719 -12.23 -5.08 -5.33
N ARG A 720 -12.82 -4.14 -6.09
CA ARG A 720 -13.54 -2.97 -5.53
C ARG A 720 -14.72 -3.41 -4.66
N CYS A 721 -15.48 -4.44 -5.06
CA CYS A 721 -16.55 -5.00 -4.22
C CYS A 721 -15.99 -5.66 -2.95
N ARG A 722 -14.82 -6.32 -3.05
CA ARG A 722 -14.11 -6.90 -1.89
C ARG A 722 -13.57 -5.85 -0.92
N MET A 723 -13.19 -4.67 -1.40
CA MET A 723 -12.85 -3.51 -0.56
C MET A 723 -14.07 -3.05 0.25
N LEU A 724 -15.22 -2.83 -0.39
CA LEU A 724 -16.47 -2.50 0.31
C LEU A 724 -16.85 -3.56 1.35
N ALA A 725 -16.72 -4.85 1.01
CA ALA A 725 -17.00 -5.97 1.91
C ALA A 725 -16.08 -6.02 3.15
N ARG A 726 -14.95 -5.30 3.13
CA ARG A 726 -14.00 -5.13 4.23
C ARG A 726 -14.12 -3.74 4.90
N GLY A 727 -15.19 -2.99 4.62
CA GLY A 727 -15.45 -1.67 5.19
C GLY A 727 -14.66 -0.52 4.54
N ILE A 728 -13.83 -0.77 3.53
CA ILE A 728 -13.05 0.26 2.84
C ILE A 728 -13.94 1.00 1.85
N ALA A 729 -14.04 2.33 1.97
CA ALA A 729 -14.96 3.17 1.19
C ALA A 729 -14.58 3.38 -0.30
N ALA A 730 -14.20 2.34 -1.04
CA ALA A 730 -13.72 2.43 -2.42
C ALA A 730 -14.81 2.91 -3.42
N SER A 731 -14.48 3.91 -4.25
CA SER A 731 -15.39 4.52 -5.23
C SER A 731 -15.70 3.62 -6.45
N PRO A 732 -16.71 3.93 -7.28
CA PRO A 732 -16.98 3.18 -8.51
C PRO A 732 -15.94 3.45 -9.61
N GLY A 733 -15.02 2.51 -9.83
CA GLY A 733 -13.93 2.67 -10.82
C GLY A 733 -14.27 2.31 -12.27
N THR A 734 -15.28 1.47 -12.52
CA THR A 734 -15.59 0.89 -13.86
C THR A 734 -16.95 1.32 -14.40
N GLY A 735 -17.37 2.55 -14.12
CA GLY A 735 -18.69 3.04 -14.50
C GLY A 735 -19.86 2.33 -13.78
N PRO A 736 -21.07 2.34 -14.35
CA PRO A 736 -22.28 1.83 -13.70
C PRO A 736 -22.25 0.33 -13.32
N GLY A 737 -22.76 0.03 -12.13
CA GLY A 737 -22.88 -1.34 -11.63
C GLY A 737 -23.42 -1.38 -10.20
N PHE A 738 -23.31 -2.55 -9.58
CA PHE A 738 -23.56 -2.80 -8.16
C PHE A 738 -22.57 -3.86 -7.65
N CYS A 739 -22.42 -3.96 -6.34
CA CYS A 739 -21.75 -5.02 -5.61
C CYS A 739 -22.78 -5.83 -4.78
N PRO A 740 -22.57 -7.13 -4.50
CA PRO A 740 -23.51 -7.94 -3.69
C PRO A 740 -23.69 -7.45 -2.24
N THR A 741 -22.79 -6.60 -1.76
CA THR A 741 -22.84 -5.94 -0.44
C THR A 741 -23.70 -4.67 -0.41
N ASP A 742 -24.07 -4.09 -1.55
CA ASP A 742 -24.84 -2.83 -1.64
C ASP A 742 -26.29 -2.95 -1.09
N TYR A 743 -26.70 -4.14 -0.64
CA TYR A 743 -28.06 -4.47 -0.15
C TYR A 743 -28.06 -5.18 1.22
N GLN A 744 -26.98 -5.05 2.01
CA GLN A 744 -26.88 -5.65 3.33
C GLN A 744 -27.11 -4.56 4.40
N ASP A 745 -28.38 -4.44 4.84
CA ASP A 745 -28.90 -3.53 5.89
C ASP A 745 -28.48 -3.93 7.32
#